data_AF-A0A834U6K9-F1
#
_entry.id   AF-A0A834U6K9-F1
#
_cell.length_a   1.000
_cell.length_b   1.000
_cell.length_c   1.000
_cell.angle_alpha   90.00
_cell.angle_beta   90.00
_cell.angle_gamma   90.00
#
_symmetry.space_group_name_H-M   'P 1'
#
loop_
_entity.id
_entity.type
_entity.pdbx_description
1 polymer ?
#
loop_
_entity_poly.entity_id
_entity_poly.type
_entity_poly.pdbx_seq_one_letter_code
_entity_poly.pdbx_strand_id
1 'polypeptide(L)'
;MTRKWSGKVLSMILILISFHFQPNDSLGVFTFGDVGEILRFGQETMHGLLETLDIITDTVPGMEDNIPFIKRMEKILKNRINEVSNKLDIYQEKTQARTQKVLEQLMSNLPMKLSMEENFRNFDHYVGQINDLYDVFVKYATAPETYERFTLEDFAKASISPGLGALPDVLKTLHRLVVPSESQLYNRSIIISFSNQMKSLMCLLFLLGTWTIKSDSKNDISLIDELRHELLELEVTLKKELDNPKWTLAKDSDIYLYIIKFYKNFCNYIEQLFPNNHQIHLNSLNSLWIWARTQQETKGIDELYMIFREMQHEVVDQNIPVNIKRLTNFAKTILNEPSASIPKALQRIADYIVNQKLFISAYQETSSQICSEQQSPQQLLFNLYNAIALTEIKGYTMMQFSYMLLRLYINGSNFNEELELLKQQYAERTSETLRAVKTAMAFAPQEFWRCDPTKHESDKTYMELKQLFQGYIVNEVDMNSDSTCRENCAYYGYAKVHGCYGNQFCAQQRTCGGKLVNCEYIDSDMWICPSKKSSRRYEYIEYENGKIYGQKQTCQKSVTKVDSWWRWLFWHCSYCFCYCDDHNSSSDRYFNLRPVMADIKNNRVITGIKLTKLNQIIHIQIQEGELLPRGDINSTTVTWKPVDAYTVYDSNVKNGIDYHTIVWEKRAIDMDDLKSPENHLLTGVKLRMIGTRLNLEIMVTPFNFTTGKLIQPLQKSYWISNDITDRTELKLKNPDIPLRSELQHISDSGVNQYLNFAPSDREKDAAQSTIPFLDIQPVEPNPPVPIAGAGIFHKGRSGSGGFLALKLITYNFAPHLHTDLPPSPPVIEKYNEITAVLN
;
A
#
# COMPACT_ATOMS: atom_id res chain seq x y z
N MET A 1 -37.41 -39.19 16.13
CA MET A 1 -36.81 -37.89 15.71
C MET A 1 -35.51 -38.03 14.91
N THR A 2 -34.78 -39.15 15.02
CA THR A 2 -33.46 -39.39 14.41
C THR A 2 -33.44 -39.48 12.88
N ARG A 3 -34.49 -39.98 12.22
CA ARG A 3 -34.53 -40.07 10.74
C ARG A 3 -34.70 -38.73 10.00
N LYS A 4 -35.36 -37.72 10.60
CA LYS A 4 -35.59 -36.40 9.96
C LYS A 4 -34.36 -35.47 9.97
N TRP A 5 -33.43 -35.69 10.90
CA TRP A 5 -32.15 -34.95 10.97
C TRP A 5 -31.11 -35.48 9.98
N SER A 6 -31.10 -36.80 9.73
CA SER A 6 -30.17 -37.41 8.76
C SER A 6 -30.30 -36.84 7.34
N GLY A 7 -31.52 -36.55 6.87
CA GLY A 7 -31.74 -35.97 5.54
C GLY A 7 -31.31 -34.50 5.41
N LYS A 8 -31.38 -33.72 6.50
CA LYS A 8 -30.93 -32.31 6.51
C LYS A 8 -29.42 -32.20 6.61
N VAL A 9 -28.78 -33.10 7.36
CA VAL A 9 -27.32 -33.23 7.43
C VAL A 9 -26.78 -33.75 6.09
N LEU A 10 -27.42 -34.71 5.45
CA LEU A 10 -27.02 -35.19 4.11
C LEU A 10 -27.16 -34.10 3.03
N SER A 11 -28.20 -33.26 3.11
CA SER A 11 -28.39 -32.11 2.22
C SER A 11 -27.32 -31.03 2.45
N MET A 12 -26.97 -30.75 3.71
CA MET A 12 -25.89 -29.83 4.06
C MET A 12 -24.51 -30.36 3.63
N ILE A 13 -24.30 -31.68 3.73
CA ILE A 13 -23.10 -32.38 3.23
C ILE A 13 -23.05 -32.32 1.69
N LEU A 14 -24.15 -32.54 0.99
CA LEU A 14 -24.21 -32.41 -0.48
C LEU A 14 -23.97 -30.97 -0.96
N ILE A 15 -24.43 -29.97 -0.21
CA ILE A 15 -24.15 -28.55 -0.47
C ILE A 15 -22.66 -28.25 -0.23
N LEU A 16 -22.07 -28.73 0.87
CA LEU A 16 -20.64 -28.59 1.15
C LEU A 16 -19.76 -29.36 0.15
N ILE A 17 -20.20 -30.51 -0.34
CA ILE A 17 -19.51 -31.27 -1.41
C ILE A 17 -19.66 -30.56 -2.76
N SER A 18 -20.76 -29.85 -3.03
CA SER A 18 -20.90 -29.01 -4.22
C SER A 18 -20.00 -27.77 -4.19
N PHE A 19 -19.60 -27.30 -3.00
CA PHE A 19 -18.51 -26.33 -2.81
C PHE A 19 -17.10 -26.93 -3.05
N HIS A 20 -16.95 -28.26 -3.12
CA HIS A 20 -15.65 -28.94 -3.24
C HIS A 20 -15.20 -29.27 -4.67
N PHE A 21 -16.05 -29.09 -5.69
CA PHE A 21 -15.64 -29.30 -7.09
C PHE A 21 -15.37 -27.97 -7.81
N GLN A 22 -14.47 -27.14 -7.28
CA GLN A 22 -13.76 -26.11 -8.06
C GLN A 22 -12.54 -25.56 -7.29
N PRO A 23 -11.32 -25.65 -7.83
CA PRO A 23 -10.13 -25.06 -7.20
C PRO A 23 -9.94 -23.62 -7.70
N ASN A 24 -10.07 -22.63 -6.82
CA ASN A 24 -9.50 -21.30 -7.05
C ASN A 24 -9.29 -20.52 -5.74
N ASP A 25 -8.10 -19.91 -5.63
CA ASP A 25 -7.48 -19.28 -4.46
C ASP A 25 -8.05 -17.91 -4.03
N SER A 26 -9.31 -17.59 -4.32
CA SER A 26 -9.89 -16.28 -3.97
C SER A 26 -10.68 -16.25 -2.65
N LEU A 27 -10.65 -17.33 -1.86
CA LEU A 27 -11.25 -17.43 -0.52
C LEU A 27 -10.28 -18.19 0.42
N GLY A 28 -9.06 -17.68 0.54
CA GLY A 28 -7.97 -18.29 1.31
C GLY A 28 -8.11 -18.26 2.84
N VAL A 29 -9.27 -18.63 3.42
CA VAL A 29 -9.45 -18.66 4.89
C VAL A 29 -10.27 -19.87 5.42
N PHE A 30 -10.72 -20.80 4.58
CA PHE A 30 -11.36 -22.05 5.05
C PHE A 30 -10.66 -23.27 4.42
N THR A 31 -9.82 -23.96 5.19
CA THR A 31 -9.14 -25.19 4.74
C THR A 31 -9.96 -26.43 5.10
N PHE A 32 -9.67 -27.56 4.44
CA PHE A 32 -10.29 -28.87 4.71
C PHE A 32 -10.10 -29.31 6.19
N GLY A 33 -9.01 -28.86 6.82
CA GLY A 33 -8.73 -29.07 8.24
C GLY A 33 -9.71 -28.34 9.15
N ASP A 34 -10.14 -27.13 8.79
CA ASP A 34 -11.05 -26.31 9.60
C ASP A 34 -12.47 -26.89 9.64
N VAL A 35 -12.96 -27.45 8.52
CA VAL A 35 -14.26 -28.15 8.48
C VAL A 35 -14.18 -29.48 9.26
N GLY A 36 -13.05 -30.17 9.18
CA GLY A 36 -12.76 -31.35 10.00
C GLY A 36 -12.74 -31.04 11.50
N GLU A 37 -12.14 -29.91 11.91
CA GLU A 37 -12.12 -29.45 13.29
C GLU A 37 -13.53 -29.03 13.79
N ILE A 38 -14.31 -28.31 12.98
CA ILE A 38 -15.69 -27.93 13.33
C ILE A 38 -16.59 -29.16 13.46
N LEU A 39 -16.47 -30.13 12.54
CA LEU A 39 -17.22 -31.38 12.59
C LEU A 39 -16.79 -32.25 13.77
N ARG A 40 -15.49 -32.35 14.05
CA ARG A 40 -14.97 -33.09 15.20
C ARG A 40 -15.40 -32.44 16.51
N PHE A 41 -15.32 -31.12 16.62
CA PHE A 41 -15.81 -30.36 17.78
C PHE A 41 -17.32 -30.56 17.94
N GLY A 42 -18.12 -30.39 16.88
CA GLY A 42 -19.56 -30.62 16.93
C GLY A 42 -19.93 -32.05 17.33
N GLN A 43 -19.14 -33.04 16.90
CA GLN A 43 -19.32 -34.45 17.25
C GLN A 43 -18.91 -34.74 18.71
N GLU A 44 -17.81 -34.15 19.19
CA GLU A 44 -17.32 -34.25 20.58
C GLU A 44 -18.26 -33.55 21.57
N THR A 45 -18.76 -32.35 21.24
CA THR A 45 -19.71 -31.60 22.07
C THR A 45 -21.09 -32.27 22.09
N MET A 46 -21.55 -32.81 20.96
CA MET A 46 -22.80 -33.58 20.90
C MET A 46 -22.71 -34.89 21.71
N HIS A 47 -21.57 -35.59 21.64
CA HIS A 47 -21.37 -36.82 22.42
C HIS A 47 -21.33 -36.53 23.94
N GLY A 48 -20.65 -35.45 24.35
CA GLY A 48 -20.64 -35.00 25.75
C GLY A 48 -22.00 -34.55 26.28
N LEU A 49 -22.83 -33.91 25.44
CA LEU A 49 -24.20 -33.53 25.78
C LEU A 49 -25.15 -34.73 25.86
N LEU A 50 -25.02 -35.71 24.96
CA LEU A 50 -25.83 -36.94 24.97
C LEU A 50 -25.52 -37.83 26.17
N GLU A 51 -24.24 -38.00 26.55
CA GLU A 51 -23.87 -38.71 27.78
C GLU A 51 -24.40 -38.00 29.04
N THR A 52 -24.44 -36.67 29.04
CA THR A 52 -24.95 -35.89 30.17
C THR A 52 -26.48 -36.00 30.28
N LEU A 53 -27.18 -36.12 29.14
CA LEU A 53 -28.62 -36.40 29.10
C LEU A 53 -28.96 -37.84 29.51
N ASP A 54 -28.17 -38.84 29.10
CA ASP A 54 -28.37 -40.24 29.52
C ASP A 54 -28.23 -40.41 31.04
N ILE A 55 -27.28 -39.72 31.67
CA ILE A 55 -27.11 -39.70 33.15
C ILE A 55 -28.32 -39.04 33.85
N ILE A 56 -28.97 -38.06 33.22
CA ILE A 56 -30.15 -37.37 33.78
C ILE A 56 -31.42 -38.21 33.57
N THR A 57 -31.54 -38.98 32.50
CA THR A 57 -32.71 -39.81 32.21
C THR A 57 -32.72 -41.18 32.89
N ASP A 58 -31.57 -41.77 33.21
CA ASP A 58 -31.50 -43.12 33.82
C ASP A 58 -31.72 -43.17 35.34
N THR A 59 -31.95 -42.03 36.01
CA THR A 59 -32.12 -42.01 37.48
C THR A 59 -33.38 -41.32 37.95
N VAL A 60 -34.57 -41.85 37.62
CA VAL A 60 -35.75 -41.83 38.52
C VAL A 60 -36.63 -43.06 38.20
N PRO A 61 -36.81 -44.01 39.13
CA PRO A 61 -38.01 -43.92 39.96
C PRO A 61 -37.77 -44.19 41.45
N GLY A 62 -38.21 -43.22 42.25
CA GLY A 62 -38.68 -43.44 43.63
C GLY A 62 -37.62 -43.41 44.74
N MET A 63 -37.26 -42.22 45.21
CA MET A 63 -37.09 -41.95 46.64
C MET A 63 -36.96 -40.43 46.86
N GLU A 64 -38.02 -39.85 47.41
CA GLU A 64 -38.02 -38.53 48.05
C GLU A 64 -37.07 -38.57 49.27
N ASP A 65 -36.41 -37.44 49.54
CA ASP A 65 -35.57 -37.14 50.70
C ASP A 65 -34.17 -37.77 50.83
N ASN A 66 -33.22 -37.33 49.98
CA ASN A 66 -31.80 -37.37 50.34
C ASN A 66 -31.01 -36.13 49.86
N ILE A 67 -30.89 -35.14 50.75
CA ILE A 67 -30.13 -33.88 50.58
C ILE A 67 -28.63 -34.08 50.19
N PRO A 68 -27.92 -35.18 50.57
CA PRO A 68 -26.54 -35.40 50.11
C PRO A 68 -26.41 -35.70 48.62
N PHE A 69 -27.49 -36.21 47.99
CA PHE A 69 -27.49 -36.64 46.59
C PHE A 69 -27.58 -35.45 45.62
N ILE A 70 -28.39 -34.43 45.95
CA ILE A 70 -28.52 -33.20 45.16
C ILE A 70 -27.19 -32.43 45.13
N LYS A 71 -26.50 -32.32 46.28
CA LYS A 71 -25.16 -31.69 46.34
C LYS A 71 -24.12 -32.42 45.49
N ARG A 72 -24.23 -33.75 45.35
CA ARG A 72 -23.31 -34.57 44.55
C ARG A 72 -23.58 -34.41 43.05
N MET A 73 -24.84 -34.41 42.63
CA MET A 73 -25.22 -34.07 41.24
C MET A 73 -24.83 -32.65 40.88
N GLU A 74 -25.07 -31.68 41.76
CA GLU A 74 -24.70 -30.27 41.54
C GLU A 74 -23.20 -30.11 41.33
N LYS A 75 -22.37 -30.84 42.10
CA LYS A 75 -20.91 -30.85 41.92
C LYS A 75 -20.47 -31.50 40.61
N ILE A 76 -21.14 -32.57 40.18
CA ILE A 76 -20.83 -33.25 38.91
C ILE A 76 -21.23 -32.38 37.72
N LEU A 77 -22.42 -31.77 37.76
CA LEU A 77 -22.89 -30.82 36.75
C LEU A 77 -21.99 -29.58 36.68
N LYS A 78 -21.60 -29.00 37.83
CA LYS A 78 -20.67 -27.86 37.89
C LYS A 78 -19.32 -28.18 37.24
N ASN A 79 -18.72 -29.33 37.57
CA ASN A 79 -17.43 -29.70 36.99
C ASN A 79 -17.51 -29.92 35.47
N ARG A 80 -18.59 -30.51 34.97
CA ARG A 80 -18.74 -30.80 33.53
C ARG A 80 -19.17 -29.57 32.73
N ILE A 81 -20.00 -28.68 33.29
CA ILE A 81 -20.30 -27.37 32.72
C ILE A 81 -19.03 -26.52 32.64
N ASN A 82 -18.19 -26.52 33.67
CA ASN A 82 -16.90 -25.83 33.63
C ASN A 82 -15.95 -26.43 32.57
N GLU A 83 -15.94 -27.76 32.39
CA GLU A 83 -15.14 -28.40 31.35
C GLU A 83 -15.62 -28.03 29.94
N VAL A 84 -16.94 -28.00 29.72
CA VAL A 84 -17.54 -27.63 28.43
C VAL A 84 -17.41 -26.13 28.18
N SER A 85 -17.57 -25.28 29.20
CA SER A 85 -17.33 -23.82 29.12
C SER A 85 -15.89 -23.53 28.76
N ASN A 86 -14.91 -24.14 29.44
CA ASN A 86 -13.50 -23.94 29.10
C ASN A 86 -13.18 -24.37 27.65
N LYS A 87 -13.79 -25.46 27.15
CA LYS A 87 -13.63 -25.88 25.75
C LYS A 87 -14.32 -24.91 24.78
N LEU A 88 -15.47 -24.34 25.15
CA LEU A 88 -16.17 -23.31 24.37
C LEU A 88 -15.40 -22.00 24.35
N ASP A 89 -14.86 -21.55 25.49
CA ASP A 89 -14.10 -20.30 25.64
C ASP A 89 -12.82 -20.33 24.77
N ILE A 90 -12.08 -21.45 24.78
CA ILE A 90 -10.92 -21.68 23.91
C ILE A 90 -11.32 -21.63 22.42
N TYR A 91 -12.51 -22.15 22.08
CA TYR A 91 -13.00 -22.16 20.70
C TYR A 91 -13.52 -20.78 20.26
N GLN A 92 -14.17 -20.05 21.17
CA GLN A 92 -14.73 -18.72 20.98
C GLN A 92 -13.62 -17.69 20.79
N GLU A 93 -12.52 -17.78 21.55
CA GLU A 93 -11.29 -17.02 21.31
C GLU A 93 -10.68 -17.28 19.91
N LYS A 94 -10.66 -18.55 19.47
CA LYS A 94 -10.12 -18.96 18.16
C LYS A 94 -10.99 -18.47 16.99
N THR A 95 -12.30 -18.33 17.18
CA THR A 95 -13.27 -17.99 16.12
C THR A 95 -13.63 -16.51 16.07
N GLN A 96 -13.74 -15.80 17.20
CA GLN A 96 -14.16 -14.39 17.28
C GLN A 96 -13.23 -13.44 16.50
N ALA A 97 -11.93 -13.71 16.52
CA ALA A 97 -10.89 -13.04 15.73
C ALA A 97 -11.12 -13.06 14.22
N ARG A 98 -11.62 -14.21 13.73
CA ARG A 98 -11.76 -14.52 12.30
C ARG A 98 -13.13 -14.08 11.79
N THR A 99 -14.18 -14.22 12.60
CA THR A 99 -15.55 -13.77 12.27
C THR A 99 -15.61 -12.24 12.12
N GLN A 100 -14.89 -11.48 12.95
CA GLN A 100 -14.81 -10.01 12.85
C GLN A 100 -14.22 -9.56 11.49
N LYS A 101 -13.11 -10.18 11.07
CA LYS A 101 -12.46 -9.89 9.78
C LYS A 101 -13.36 -10.23 8.58
N VAL A 102 -14.04 -11.37 8.64
CA VAL A 102 -14.96 -11.80 7.58
C VAL A 102 -16.16 -10.85 7.50
N LEU A 103 -16.70 -10.42 8.64
CA LEU A 103 -17.83 -9.48 8.71
C LEU A 103 -17.44 -8.09 8.17
N GLU A 104 -16.27 -7.56 8.53
CA GLU A 104 -15.75 -6.28 8.03
C GLU A 104 -15.48 -6.30 6.51
N GLN A 105 -14.97 -7.42 6.00
CA GLN A 105 -14.67 -7.60 4.58
C GLN A 105 -15.91 -7.87 3.70
N LEU A 106 -16.98 -8.38 4.31
CA LEU A 106 -18.31 -8.50 3.70
C LEU A 106 -19.04 -7.15 3.69
N MET A 107 -18.92 -6.37 4.78
CA MET A 107 -19.56 -5.05 4.90
C MET A 107 -18.95 -4.01 3.95
N SER A 108 -17.68 -4.15 3.55
CA SER A 108 -17.02 -3.22 2.63
C SER A 108 -17.41 -3.40 1.16
N ASN A 109 -18.01 -4.53 0.79
CA ASN A 109 -18.18 -4.94 -0.62
C ASN A 109 -19.63 -5.08 -1.11
N LEU A 110 -20.65 -4.65 -0.34
CA LEU A 110 -22.05 -4.97 -0.68
C LEU A 110 -22.97 -3.77 -1.02
N PRO A 111 -23.78 -3.83 -2.10
CA PRO A 111 -24.52 -2.67 -2.62
C PRO A 111 -25.92 -2.47 -2.02
N MET A 112 -26.39 -3.36 -1.13
CA MET A 112 -27.73 -3.27 -0.54
C MET A 112 -27.65 -3.19 0.99
N LYS A 113 -27.23 -2.01 1.44
CA LYS A 113 -26.78 -1.71 2.81
C LYS A 113 -27.87 -1.86 3.89
N LEU A 114 -29.13 -1.52 3.59
CA LEU A 114 -30.14 -1.27 4.63
C LEU A 114 -30.76 -2.51 5.27
N SER A 115 -31.12 -3.55 4.51
CA SER A 115 -31.82 -4.73 5.07
C SER A 115 -30.88 -5.67 5.84
N MET A 116 -29.60 -5.67 5.50
CA MET A 116 -28.61 -6.58 6.10
C MET A 116 -28.12 -6.01 7.44
N GLU A 117 -27.94 -4.69 7.53
CA GLU A 117 -27.61 -3.99 8.79
C GLU A 117 -28.67 -4.21 9.88
N GLU A 118 -29.97 -4.19 9.53
CA GLU A 118 -31.05 -4.41 10.50
C GLU A 118 -31.04 -5.84 11.07
N ASN A 119 -30.85 -6.85 10.20
CA ASN A 119 -30.81 -8.25 10.65
C ASN A 119 -29.57 -8.55 11.50
N PHE A 120 -28.42 -7.95 11.18
CA PHE A 120 -27.22 -8.08 12.00
C PHE A 120 -27.33 -7.35 13.34
N ARG A 121 -27.93 -6.16 13.38
CA ARG A 121 -28.24 -5.46 14.64
C ARG A 121 -29.16 -6.27 15.53
N ASN A 122 -30.20 -6.89 14.96
CA ASN A 122 -31.11 -7.73 15.73
C ASN A 122 -30.40 -9.01 16.22
N PHE A 123 -29.54 -9.61 15.38
CA PHE A 123 -28.73 -10.77 15.77
C PHE A 123 -27.79 -10.45 16.93
N ASP A 124 -27.03 -9.34 16.83
CA ASP A 124 -26.12 -8.86 17.87
C ASP A 124 -26.85 -8.56 19.18
N HIS A 125 -28.02 -7.92 19.09
CA HIS A 125 -28.87 -7.63 20.26
C HIS A 125 -29.28 -8.90 21.03
N TYR A 126 -29.78 -9.92 20.33
CA TYR A 126 -30.23 -11.17 20.99
C TYR A 126 -29.06 -12.02 21.50
N VAL A 127 -27.91 -12.01 20.81
CA VAL A 127 -26.68 -12.65 21.31
C VAL A 127 -26.18 -11.96 22.57
N GLY A 128 -26.19 -10.63 22.61
CA GLY A 128 -25.86 -9.85 23.79
C GLY A 128 -26.73 -10.22 25.00
N GLN A 129 -28.05 -10.32 24.81
CA GLN A 129 -28.97 -10.74 25.88
C GLN A 129 -28.68 -12.15 26.42
N ILE A 130 -28.28 -13.09 25.57
CA ILE A 130 -27.92 -14.45 26.01
C ILE A 130 -26.61 -14.43 26.80
N ASN A 131 -25.61 -13.67 26.33
CA ASN A 131 -24.32 -13.56 27.00
C ASN A 131 -24.46 -12.89 28.37
N ASP A 132 -25.24 -11.81 28.48
CA ASP A 132 -25.50 -11.13 29.76
C ASP A 132 -26.14 -12.09 30.78
N LEU A 133 -27.11 -12.90 30.35
CA LEU A 133 -27.74 -13.91 31.21
C LEU A 133 -26.77 -15.04 31.59
N TYR A 134 -25.90 -15.44 30.66
CA TYR A 134 -24.87 -16.44 30.92
C TYR A 134 -23.83 -15.94 31.93
N ASP A 135 -23.39 -14.69 31.83
CA ASP A 135 -22.46 -14.09 32.78
C ASP A 135 -23.05 -14.02 34.20
N VAL A 136 -24.34 -13.69 34.30
CA VAL A 136 -25.07 -13.73 35.58
C VAL A 136 -25.15 -15.17 36.11
N PHE A 137 -25.44 -16.15 35.24
CA PHE A 137 -25.43 -17.56 35.61
C PHE A 137 -24.06 -18.01 36.15
N VAL A 138 -22.97 -17.67 35.46
CA VAL A 138 -21.61 -18.01 35.88
C VAL A 138 -21.30 -17.41 37.25
N LYS A 139 -21.65 -16.14 37.48
CA LYS A 139 -21.48 -15.47 38.78
C LYS A 139 -22.23 -16.20 39.89
N TYR A 140 -23.49 -16.53 39.67
CA TYR A 140 -24.32 -17.26 40.65
C TYR A 140 -23.84 -18.71 40.87
N ALA A 141 -23.34 -19.37 39.83
CA ALA A 141 -22.85 -20.74 39.90
C ALA A 141 -21.50 -20.86 40.63
N THR A 142 -20.65 -19.83 40.53
CA THR A 142 -19.29 -19.82 41.10
C THR A 142 -19.29 -19.61 42.61
N ALA A 143 -20.21 -18.80 43.14
CA ALA A 143 -20.32 -18.51 44.57
C ALA A 143 -21.80 -18.52 45.04
N PRO A 144 -22.51 -19.66 45.02
CA PRO A 144 -23.94 -19.70 45.34
C PRO A 144 -24.23 -19.34 46.80
N GLU A 145 -23.28 -19.62 47.70
CA GLU A 145 -23.39 -19.35 49.14
C GLU A 145 -23.45 -17.84 49.46
N THR A 146 -23.02 -16.97 48.52
CA THR A 146 -22.98 -15.52 48.71
C THR A 146 -24.27 -14.80 48.27
N TYR A 147 -25.22 -15.53 47.68
CA TYR A 147 -26.48 -14.96 47.19
C TYR A 147 -27.67 -15.54 47.95
N GLU A 148 -28.68 -14.70 48.19
CA GLU A 148 -29.91 -15.16 48.83
C GLU A 148 -30.63 -16.19 47.94
N ARG A 149 -31.21 -17.21 48.58
CA ARG A 149 -31.96 -18.26 47.89
C ARG A 149 -33.05 -17.71 46.97
N PHE A 150 -33.71 -16.63 47.37
CA PHE A 150 -34.72 -15.94 46.56
C PHE A 150 -34.14 -15.45 45.22
N THR A 151 -32.95 -14.85 45.21
CA THR A 151 -32.27 -14.35 44.01
C THR A 151 -31.93 -15.46 43.03
N LEU A 152 -31.45 -16.60 43.54
CA LEU A 152 -31.14 -17.78 42.72
C LEU A 152 -32.41 -18.41 42.13
N GLU A 153 -33.48 -18.49 42.92
CA GLU A 153 -34.78 -19.02 42.46
C GLU A 153 -35.47 -18.09 41.46
N ASP A 154 -35.34 -16.77 41.62
CA ASP A 154 -35.89 -15.77 40.69
C ASP A 154 -35.17 -15.81 39.34
N PHE A 155 -33.83 -15.89 39.35
CA PHE A 155 -33.04 -16.09 38.14
C PHE A 155 -33.38 -17.41 37.42
N ALA A 156 -33.56 -18.50 38.17
CA ALA A 156 -33.97 -19.78 37.61
C ALA A 156 -35.36 -19.69 36.97
N LYS A 157 -36.33 -19.02 37.63
CA LYS A 157 -37.67 -18.77 37.08
C LYS A 157 -37.63 -17.91 35.81
N ALA A 158 -36.80 -16.86 35.78
CA ALA A 158 -36.61 -16.02 34.60
C ALA A 158 -36.01 -16.81 33.42
N SER A 159 -35.11 -17.74 33.69
CA SER A 159 -34.42 -18.56 32.68
C SER A 159 -35.30 -19.64 32.04
N ILE A 160 -36.37 -20.08 32.73
CA ILE A 160 -37.30 -21.11 32.26
C ILE A 160 -38.69 -20.58 31.91
N SER A 161 -38.94 -19.29 32.13
CA SER A 161 -40.24 -18.67 31.91
C SER A 161 -40.60 -18.66 30.41
N PRO A 162 -41.86 -18.95 30.04
CA PRO A 162 -42.35 -18.83 28.66
C PRO A 162 -42.68 -17.38 28.26
N GLY A 163 -42.35 -16.39 29.10
CA GLY A 163 -42.64 -14.97 28.85
C GLY A 163 -41.90 -14.39 27.65
N LEU A 164 -42.50 -13.37 27.02
CA LEU A 164 -41.85 -12.57 25.97
C LEU A 164 -40.59 -11.92 26.53
N GLY A 165 -39.46 -12.09 25.83
CA GLY A 165 -38.15 -11.60 26.28
C GLY A 165 -37.44 -12.47 27.32
N ALA A 166 -38.02 -13.60 27.76
CA ALA A 166 -37.32 -14.60 28.55
C ALA A 166 -36.37 -15.44 27.67
N LEU A 167 -35.38 -16.10 28.28
CA LEU A 167 -34.34 -16.85 27.57
C LEU A 167 -34.88 -17.82 26.50
N PRO A 168 -35.96 -18.60 26.74
CA PRO A 168 -36.52 -19.48 25.70
C PRO A 168 -37.07 -18.73 24.47
N ASP A 169 -37.65 -17.54 24.65
CA ASP A 169 -38.19 -16.71 23.58
C ASP A 169 -37.07 -16.01 22.78
N VAL A 170 -36.03 -15.55 23.48
CA VAL A 170 -34.80 -14.99 22.87
C VAL A 170 -34.11 -16.04 21.99
N LEU A 171 -33.89 -17.25 22.51
CA LEU A 171 -33.27 -18.36 21.76
C LEU A 171 -34.09 -18.75 20.53
N LYS A 172 -35.43 -18.78 20.66
CA LYS A 172 -36.34 -19.08 19.55
C LYS A 172 -36.32 -18.00 18.47
N THR A 173 -36.17 -16.74 18.86
CA THR A 173 -36.09 -15.60 17.95
C THR A 173 -34.75 -15.56 17.22
N LEU A 174 -33.65 -15.82 17.93
CA LEU A 174 -32.32 -15.99 17.35
C LEU A 174 -32.30 -17.13 16.31
N HIS A 175 -32.91 -18.28 16.65
CA HIS A 175 -33.03 -19.40 15.70
C HIS A 175 -33.79 -18.99 14.43
N ARG A 176 -34.84 -18.16 14.52
CA ARG A 176 -35.60 -17.69 13.35
C ARG A 176 -34.83 -16.69 12.48
N LEU A 177 -33.93 -15.89 13.07
CA LEU A 177 -33.07 -14.96 12.33
C LEU A 177 -31.99 -15.70 11.51
N VAL A 178 -31.50 -16.82 12.05
CA VAL A 178 -30.42 -17.61 11.41
C VAL A 178 -30.99 -18.65 10.46
N VAL A 179 -31.94 -19.47 10.93
CA VAL A 179 -32.41 -20.66 10.20
C VAL A 179 -33.63 -20.33 9.33
N PRO A 180 -33.59 -20.61 8.02
CA PRO A 180 -34.69 -20.34 7.13
C PRO A 180 -35.91 -21.25 7.39
N SER A 181 -37.10 -20.66 7.37
CA SER A 181 -38.37 -21.38 7.48
C SER A 181 -39.08 -21.43 6.12
N GLU A 182 -39.55 -22.61 5.70
CA GLU A 182 -40.27 -22.81 4.43
C GLU A 182 -41.67 -22.16 4.41
N SER A 183 -42.20 -21.73 5.56
CA SER A 183 -43.60 -21.30 5.70
C SER A 183 -43.81 -19.78 5.78
N GLN A 184 -42.81 -18.94 5.47
CA GLN A 184 -42.95 -17.47 5.54
C GLN A 184 -42.74 -16.82 4.16
N LEU A 185 -43.74 -16.03 3.72
CA LEU A 185 -43.73 -15.30 2.44
C LEU A 185 -42.57 -14.28 2.32
N TYR A 186 -41.96 -13.87 3.43
CA TYR A 186 -40.79 -13.00 3.48
C TYR A 186 -39.71 -13.66 4.34
N ASN A 187 -38.87 -14.48 3.72
CA ASN A 187 -37.84 -15.24 4.41
C ASN A 187 -36.66 -14.32 4.77
N ARG A 188 -36.59 -13.84 6.02
CA ARG A 188 -35.55 -12.92 6.53
C ARG A 188 -34.32 -13.64 7.11
N SER A 189 -34.04 -14.87 6.70
CA SER A 189 -32.86 -15.60 7.18
C SER A 189 -31.57 -14.99 6.65
N ILE A 190 -30.61 -14.79 7.57
CA ILE A 190 -29.26 -14.31 7.25
C ILE A 190 -28.57 -15.27 6.25
N ILE A 191 -28.74 -16.58 6.41
CA ILE A 191 -28.14 -17.61 5.53
C ILE A 191 -28.65 -17.52 4.09
N ILE A 192 -29.95 -17.26 3.90
CA ILE A 192 -30.53 -17.09 2.55
C ILE A 192 -30.02 -15.81 1.89
N SER A 193 -29.88 -14.75 2.67
CA SER A 193 -29.38 -13.45 2.18
C SER A 193 -27.94 -13.59 1.66
N PHE A 194 -27.10 -14.37 2.36
CA PHE A 194 -25.76 -14.73 1.89
C PHE A 194 -25.76 -15.61 0.64
N SER A 195 -26.62 -16.64 0.59
CA SER A 195 -26.68 -17.58 -0.54
C SER A 195 -27.06 -16.89 -1.86
N ASN A 196 -27.99 -15.94 -1.82
CA ASN A 196 -28.43 -15.22 -3.01
C ASN A 196 -27.37 -14.26 -3.56
N GLN A 197 -26.52 -13.68 -2.70
CA GLN A 197 -25.41 -12.82 -3.14
C GLN A 197 -24.26 -13.61 -3.79
N MET A 198 -23.94 -14.79 -3.26
CA MET A 198 -22.89 -15.64 -3.85
C MET A 198 -23.27 -16.18 -5.25
N LYS A 199 -24.55 -16.42 -5.51
CA LYS A 199 -25.04 -16.84 -6.84
C LYS A 199 -24.84 -15.77 -7.91
N SER A 200 -24.93 -14.48 -7.54
CA SER A 200 -24.69 -13.36 -8.46
C SER A 200 -23.22 -13.28 -8.90
N LEU A 201 -22.28 -13.62 -8.00
CA LEU A 201 -20.84 -13.59 -8.26
C LEU A 201 -20.37 -14.77 -9.13
N MET A 202 -21.05 -15.92 -9.06
CA MET A 202 -20.66 -17.16 -9.77
C MET A 202 -20.94 -17.15 -11.28
N CYS A 203 -21.95 -16.41 -11.75
CA CYS A 203 -22.28 -16.39 -13.18
C CYS A 203 -21.25 -15.63 -14.05
N LEU A 204 -20.42 -14.77 -13.46
CA LEU A 204 -19.39 -14.00 -14.19
C LEU A 204 -18.06 -14.76 -14.37
N LEU A 205 -17.77 -15.76 -13.53
CA LEU A 205 -16.48 -16.46 -13.50
C LEU A 205 -16.45 -17.78 -14.29
N PHE A 206 -17.62 -18.28 -14.73
CA PHE A 206 -17.71 -19.52 -15.52
C PHE A 206 -17.29 -19.39 -17.00
N LEU A 207 -16.90 -18.20 -17.46
CA LEU A 207 -16.55 -17.94 -18.88
C LEU A 207 -15.06 -18.06 -19.24
N LEU A 208 -14.14 -18.26 -18.29
CA LEU A 208 -12.70 -18.33 -18.60
C LEU A 208 -12.04 -19.51 -17.87
N GLY A 209 -11.76 -20.57 -18.62
CA GLY A 209 -11.32 -21.88 -18.13
C GLY A 209 -9.84 -21.99 -17.74
N THR A 210 -9.63 -22.69 -16.62
CA THR A 210 -8.55 -23.62 -16.23
C THR A 210 -7.16 -23.51 -16.89
N TRP A 211 -6.20 -22.97 -16.13
CA TRP A 211 -4.79 -23.38 -16.16
C TRP A 211 -4.34 -23.63 -14.71
N THR A 212 -3.97 -24.87 -14.38
CA THR A 212 -3.44 -25.22 -13.05
C THR A 212 -1.92 -25.02 -13.03
N ILE A 213 -1.43 -24.05 -12.25
CA ILE A 213 -0.01 -23.90 -11.91
C ILE A 213 0.21 -24.56 -10.54
N LYS A 214 1.14 -25.52 -10.49
CA LYS A 214 1.65 -26.11 -9.24
C LYS A 214 2.53 -25.06 -8.56
N SER A 215 2.10 -24.56 -7.39
CA SER A 215 2.90 -23.67 -6.53
C SER A 215 3.84 -24.52 -5.68
N ASP A 216 5.14 -24.36 -5.90
CA ASP A 216 6.22 -24.89 -5.05
C ASP A 216 6.60 -23.77 -4.05
N SER A 217 5.72 -23.53 -3.08
CA SER A 217 5.82 -22.47 -2.09
C SER A 217 6.36 -23.01 -0.77
N LYS A 218 7.68 -22.96 -0.59
CA LYS A 218 8.28 -23.06 0.75
C LYS A 218 9.19 -21.90 1.14
N ASN A 219 9.69 -21.08 0.22
CA ASN A 219 10.76 -20.10 0.54
C ASN A 219 10.53 -18.66 0.05
N ASP A 220 9.28 -18.17 0.02
CA ASP A 220 8.95 -16.81 -0.48
C ASP A 220 8.86 -15.72 0.63
N ILE A 221 9.75 -15.80 1.63
CA ILE A 221 9.82 -14.88 2.79
C ILE A 221 10.82 -13.74 2.59
N SER A 222 10.66 -12.64 3.33
CA SER A 222 11.63 -11.54 3.37
C SER A 222 12.99 -11.97 3.94
N LEU A 223 14.06 -11.22 3.64
CA LEU A 223 15.41 -11.54 4.15
C LEU A 223 15.46 -11.52 5.70
N ILE A 224 14.76 -10.58 6.32
CA ILE A 224 14.74 -10.49 7.78
C ILE A 224 13.96 -11.64 8.42
N ASP A 225 12.92 -12.13 7.76
CA ASP A 225 12.13 -13.26 8.24
C ASP A 225 12.85 -14.60 8.03
N GLU A 226 13.67 -14.72 6.98
CA GLU A 226 14.61 -15.86 6.85
C GLU A 226 15.60 -15.88 8.01
N LEU A 227 16.17 -14.73 8.36
CA LEU A 227 17.08 -14.64 9.50
C LEU A 227 16.38 -15.01 10.84
N ARG A 228 15.09 -14.67 11.00
CA ARG A 228 14.30 -15.14 12.15
C ARG A 228 14.17 -16.65 12.17
N HIS A 229 13.91 -17.28 11.03
CA HIS A 229 13.80 -18.73 10.94
C HIS A 229 15.13 -19.41 11.30
N GLU A 230 16.25 -18.90 10.78
CA GLU A 230 17.59 -19.40 11.12
C GLU A 230 17.91 -19.26 12.62
N LEU A 231 17.49 -18.17 13.27
CA LEU A 231 17.63 -17.99 14.72
C LEU A 231 16.89 -19.06 15.53
N LEU A 232 15.69 -19.47 15.11
CA LEU A 232 14.92 -20.50 15.79
C LEU A 232 15.57 -21.89 15.63
N GLU A 233 16.10 -22.18 14.43
CA GLU A 233 16.86 -23.42 14.16
C GLU A 233 18.21 -23.46 14.89
N LEU A 234 18.82 -22.29 15.14
CA LEU A 234 20.06 -22.15 15.90
C LEU A 234 19.93 -22.77 17.31
N GLU A 235 18.82 -22.51 18.00
CA GLU A 235 18.53 -23.02 19.34
C GLU A 235 18.42 -24.56 19.33
N VAL A 236 17.63 -25.10 18.40
CA VAL A 236 17.41 -26.55 18.25
C VAL A 236 18.72 -27.27 17.96
N THR A 237 19.51 -26.71 17.06
CA THR A 237 20.81 -27.25 16.67
C THR A 237 21.78 -27.26 17.85
N LEU A 238 21.87 -26.15 18.60
CA LEU A 238 22.79 -26.05 19.72
C LEU A 238 22.39 -26.97 20.87
N LYS A 239 21.09 -27.07 21.20
CA LYS A 239 20.59 -27.98 22.23
C LYS A 239 20.93 -29.43 21.92
N LYS A 240 20.64 -29.88 20.70
CA LYS A 240 20.98 -31.23 20.22
C LYS A 240 22.48 -31.52 20.29
N GLU A 241 23.30 -30.53 20.00
CA GLU A 241 24.75 -30.67 20.04
C GLU A 241 25.30 -30.76 21.47
N LEU A 242 24.75 -29.97 22.41
CA LEU A 242 25.12 -30.01 23.82
C LEU A 242 24.63 -31.29 24.53
N ASP A 243 23.57 -31.92 24.03
CA ASP A 243 23.08 -33.22 24.51
C ASP A 243 23.98 -34.40 24.06
N ASN A 244 25.00 -34.15 23.24
CA ASN A 244 25.95 -35.18 22.80
C ASN A 244 26.82 -35.68 23.97
N PRO A 245 27.00 -37.01 24.16
CA PRO A 245 27.81 -37.58 25.23
C PRO A 245 29.24 -37.01 25.34
N LYS A 246 29.83 -36.49 24.25
CA LYS A 246 31.16 -35.87 24.28
C LYS A 246 31.27 -34.70 25.27
N TRP A 247 30.16 -34.01 25.56
CA TRP A 247 30.14 -32.88 26.48
C TRP A 247 29.95 -33.28 27.94
N THR A 248 29.54 -34.53 28.23
CA THR A 248 29.36 -34.99 29.62
C THR A 248 30.68 -35.12 30.40
N LEU A 249 31.80 -35.22 29.68
CA LEU A 249 33.16 -35.31 30.23
C LEU A 249 34.02 -34.07 29.91
N ALA A 250 33.46 -33.06 29.24
CA ALA A 250 34.18 -31.85 28.88
C ALA A 250 34.34 -30.91 30.08
N LYS A 251 35.41 -30.09 30.08
CA LYS A 251 35.55 -29.01 31.07
C LYS A 251 34.54 -27.91 30.77
N ASP A 252 33.99 -27.27 31.79
CA ASP A 252 33.06 -26.14 31.64
C ASP A 252 33.62 -25.05 30.72
N SER A 253 34.93 -24.76 30.81
CA SER A 253 35.62 -23.80 29.94
C SER A 253 35.48 -24.11 28.45
N ASP A 254 35.47 -25.40 28.09
CA ASP A 254 35.39 -25.86 26.71
C ASP A 254 33.95 -25.74 26.19
N ILE A 255 32.97 -25.99 27.05
CA ILE A 255 31.54 -25.81 26.76
C ILE A 255 31.22 -24.31 26.55
N TYR A 256 31.71 -23.43 27.43
CA TYR A 256 31.55 -21.99 27.26
C TYR A 256 32.16 -21.49 25.94
N LEU A 257 33.39 -21.92 25.63
CA LEU A 257 34.06 -21.53 24.38
C LEU A 257 33.27 -22.00 23.15
N TYR A 258 32.68 -23.20 23.21
CA TYR A 258 31.84 -23.72 22.13
C TYR A 258 30.60 -22.87 21.90
N ILE A 259 29.84 -22.54 22.96
CA ILE A 259 28.64 -21.70 22.86
C ILE A 259 28.99 -20.31 22.31
N ILE A 260 30.07 -19.70 22.82
CA ILE A 260 30.53 -18.38 22.34
C ILE A 260 30.85 -18.42 20.84
N LYS A 261 31.59 -19.45 20.38
CA LYS A 261 31.90 -19.63 18.95
C LYS A 261 30.64 -19.83 18.11
N PHE A 262 29.68 -20.61 18.62
CA PHE A 262 28.43 -20.91 17.93
C PHE A 262 27.59 -19.65 17.67
N TYR A 263 27.34 -18.85 18.72
CA TYR A 263 26.64 -17.58 18.59
C TYR A 263 27.44 -16.54 17.81
N LYS A 264 28.77 -16.53 17.91
CA LYS A 264 29.62 -15.63 17.11
C LYS A 264 29.43 -15.88 15.61
N ASN A 265 29.33 -17.14 15.19
CA ASN A 265 29.11 -17.48 13.78
C ASN A 265 27.76 -16.94 13.27
N PHE A 266 26.69 -17.11 14.05
CA PHE A 266 25.39 -16.54 13.71
C PHE A 266 25.44 -15.00 13.66
N CYS A 267 26.06 -14.36 14.63
CA CYS A 267 26.23 -12.91 14.64
C CYS A 267 27.11 -12.38 13.49
N ASN A 268 28.14 -13.12 13.06
CA ASN A 268 28.91 -12.78 11.84
C ASN A 268 28.02 -12.83 10.60
N TYR A 269 27.10 -13.80 10.53
CA TYR A 269 26.14 -13.92 9.43
C TYR A 269 25.16 -12.74 9.42
N ILE A 270 24.66 -12.30 10.58
CA ILE A 270 23.87 -11.06 10.70
C ILE A 270 24.67 -9.86 10.13
N GLU A 271 25.92 -9.68 10.52
CA GLU A 271 26.74 -8.54 10.07
C GLU A 271 27.07 -8.60 8.57
N GLN A 272 27.20 -9.81 8.01
CA GLN A 272 27.38 -9.99 6.56
C GLN A 272 26.13 -9.56 5.77
N LEU A 273 24.94 -9.91 6.27
CA LEU A 273 23.67 -9.54 5.63
C LEU A 273 23.30 -8.07 5.87
N PHE A 274 23.67 -7.51 7.02
CA PHE A 274 23.26 -6.17 7.47
C PHE A 274 24.47 -5.30 7.89
N PRO A 275 25.43 -5.01 6.98
CA PRO A 275 26.72 -4.40 7.34
C PRO A 275 26.64 -2.97 7.86
N ASN A 276 25.62 -2.19 7.48
CA ASN A 276 25.52 -0.76 7.77
C ASN A 276 24.52 -0.38 8.87
N ASN A 277 23.89 -1.33 9.57
CA ASN A 277 22.80 -1.10 10.54
C ASN A 277 21.63 -0.27 9.94
N HIS A 278 20.49 -0.90 9.65
CA HIS A 278 19.38 -0.41 8.82
C HIS A 278 18.62 0.86 9.29
N GLN A 279 19.19 1.70 10.16
CA GLN A 279 18.60 3.01 10.50
C GLN A 279 18.81 4.08 9.40
N ILE A 280 19.52 3.74 8.33
CA ILE A 280 19.60 4.58 7.14
C ILE A 280 18.21 4.57 6.49
N HIS A 281 17.70 5.74 6.09
CA HIS A 281 16.40 5.91 5.43
C HIS A 281 15.15 5.94 6.34
N LEU A 282 15.28 6.20 7.64
CA LEU A 282 14.13 6.45 8.55
C LEU A 282 14.10 7.89 9.12
N ASN A 283 14.90 8.80 8.57
CA ASN A 283 15.09 10.15 9.09
C ASN A 283 13.81 11.01 9.07
N SER A 284 12.88 10.68 8.20
CA SER A 284 11.59 11.37 8.08
C SER A 284 10.67 11.16 9.27
N LEU A 285 10.87 10.06 9.98
CA LEU A 285 10.16 9.79 11.21
C LEU A 285 10.77 10.54 12.40
N ASN A 286 11.85 11.32 12.23
CA ASN A 286 12.48 12.04 13.35
C ASN A 286 11.55 13.07 14.02
N SER A 287 10.55 13.59 13.29
CA SER A 287 9.49 14.44 13.87
C SER A 287 8.48 13.64 14.72
N LEU A 288 8.38 12.33 14.49
CA LEU A 288 7.40 11.48 15.13
C LEU A 288 7.89 11.03 16.51
N TRP A 289 7.27 11.56 17.56
CA TRP A 289 7.66 11.27 18.95
C TRP A 289 7.67 9.78 19.30
N ILE A 290 6.69 9.00 18.80
CA ILE A 290 6.64 7.56 19.05
C ILE A 290 7.80 6.81 18.38
N TRP A 291 8.26 7.29 17.22
CA TRP A 291 9.47 6.76 16.60
C TRP A 291 10.72 7.13 17.41
N ALA A 292 10.85 8.38 17.87
CA ALA A 292 11.99 8.77 18.70
C ALA A 292 12.16 7.88 19.95
N ARG A 293 11.06 7.53 20.61
CA ARG A 293 11.06 6.57 21.74
C ARG A 293 11.44 5.16 21.31
N THR A 294 10.86 4.68 20.21
CA THR A 294 11.23 3.37 19.64
C THR A 294 12.72 3.33 19.30
N GLN A 295 13.23 4.38 18.68
CA GLN A 295 14.63 4.51 18.30
C GLN A 295 15.55 4.50 19.52
N GLN A 296 15.17 5.18 20.62
CA GLN A 296 15.92 5.13 21.88
C GLN A 296 16.06 3.70 22.41
N GLU A 297 14.98 2.93 22.44
CA GLU A 297 15.02 1.52 22.86
C GLU A 297 15.87 0.66 21.91
N THR A 298 15.71 0.85 20.59
CA THR A 298 16.50 0.10 19.60
C THR A 298 17.99 0.38 19.71
N LYS A 299 18.38 1.64 19.95
CA LYS A 299 19.78 2.05 20.16
C LYS A 299 20.36 1.42 21.42
N GLY A 300 19.60 1.37 22.52
CA GLY A 300 20.03 0.70 23.75
C GLY A 300 20.31 -0.79 23.54
N ILE A 301 19.47 -1.49 22.77
CA ILE A 301 19.70 -2.90 22.42
C ILE A 301 20.93 -3.04 21.51
N ASP A 302 21.10 -2.16 20.52
CA ASP A 302 22.26 -2.18 19.63
C ASP A 302 23.58 -1.92 20.39
N GLU A 303 23.61 -1.00 21.36
CA GLU A 303 24.78 -0.76 22.21
C GLU A 303 25.17 -2.00 23.02
N LEU A 304 24.18 -2.67 23.62
CA LEU A 304 24.40 -3.95 24.32
C LEU A 304 24.89 -5.04 23.36
N TYR A 305 24.36 -5.07 22.14
CA TYR A 305 24.82 -5.98 21.09
C TYR A 305 26.28 -5.74 20.72
N MET A 306 26.73 -4.49 20.63
CA MET A 306 28.14 -4.16 20.37
C MET A 306 29.06 -4.67 21.49
N ILE A 307 28.66 -4.51 22.75
CA ILE A 307 29.40 -5.06 23.90
C ILE A 307 29.44 -6.60 23.83
N PHE A 308 28.32 -7.23 23.48
CA PHE A 308 28.25 -8.68 23.28
C PHE A 308 29.21 -9.16 22.20
N ARG A 309 29.28 -8.44 21.06
CA ARG A 309 30.20 -8.73 19.95
C ARG A 309 31.66 -8.54 20.33
N GLU A 310 31.97 -7.49 21.09
CA GLU A 310 33.32 -7.25 21.62
C GLU A 310 33.79 -8.42 22.49
N MET A 311 32.94 -8.90 23.41
CA MET A 311 33.26 -10.07 24.24
C MET A 311 33.49 -11.33 23.41
N GLN A 312 32.71 -11.55 22.35
CA GLN A 312 32.92 -12.68 21.43
C GLN A 312 34.26 -12.56 20.68
N HIS A 313 34.62 -11.35 20.24
CA HIS A 313 35.87 -11.07 19.53
C HIS A 313 37.10 -11.30 20.43
N GLU A 314 37.06 -10.77 21.66
CA GLU A 314 38.11 -10.98 22.67
C GLU A 314 38.37 -12.47 22.92
N VAL A 315 37.31 -13.25 23.16
CA VAL A 315 37.42 -14.67 23.52
C VAL A 315 37.85 -15.53 22.31
N VAL A 316 37.26 -15.32 21.14
CA VAL A 316 37.44 -16.22 19.99
C VAL A 316 38.61 -15.83 19.11
N ASP A 317 38.77 -14.54 18.82
CA ASP A 317 39.74 -14.08 17.82
C ASP A 317 41.06 -13.63 18.48
N GLN A 318 40.99 -13.05 19.69
CA GLN A 318 42.18 -12.65 20.45
C GLN A 318 42.67 -13.74 21.42
N ASN A 319 41.97 -14.89 21.49
CA ASN A 319 42.27 -16.02 22.39
C ASN A 319 42.38 -15.61 23.87
N ILE A 320 41.62 -14.59 24.30
CA ILE A 320 41.58 -14.19 25.71
C ILE A 320 40.81 -15.26 26.50
N PRO A 321 41.33 -15.72 27.67
CA PRO A 321 40.62 -16.70 28.49
C PRO A 321 39.21 -16.26 28.87
N VAL A 322 38.26 -17.21 28.85
CA VAL A 322 36.86 -16.95 29.17
C VAL A 322 36.72 -16.39 30.59
N ASN A 323 36.27 -15.12 30.70
CA ASN A 323 35.93 -14.51 31.98
C ASN A 323 34.46 -14.77 32.32
N ILE A 324 34.20 -15.88 33.00
CA ILE A 324 32.86 -16.32 33.37
C ILE A 324 32.12 -15.25 34.19
N LYS A 325 32.82 -14.56 35.11
CA LYS A 325 32.20 -13.51 35.93
C LYS A 325 31.73 -12.32 35.08
N ARG A 326 32.50 -11.90 34.08
CA ARG A 326 32.10 -10.83 33.13
C ARG A 326 30.87 -11.24 32.33
N LEU A 327 30.86 -12.47 31.79
CA LEU A 327 29.74 -12.99 31.02
C LEU A 327 28.46 -13.13 31.85
N THR A 328 28.57 -13.65 33.08
CA THR A 328 27.44 -13.76 34.01
C THR A 328 26.91 -12.39 34.43
N ASN A 329 27.78 -11.42 34.67
CA ASN A 329 27.36 -10.05 34.97
C ASN A 329 26.61 -9.45 33.79
N PHE A 330 27.13 -9.59 32.56
CA PHE A 330 26.45 -9.15 31.35
C PHE A 330 25.06 -9.80 31.20
N ALA A 331 24.97 -11.12 31.34
CA ALA A 331 23.71 -11.86 31.29
C ALA A 331 22.69 -11.34 32.31
N LYS A 332 23.11 -11.12 33.56
CA LYS A 332 22.23 -10.57 34.61
C LYS A 332 21.80 -9.13 34.28
N THR A 333 22.71 -8.31 33.74
CA THR A 333 22.41 -6.93 33.34
C THR A 333 21.33 -6.89 32.26
N ILE A 334 21.51 -7.61 31.14
CA ILE A 334 20.58 -7.51 30.02
C ILE A 334 19.23 -8.19 30.27
N LEU A 335 19.14 -9.10 31.25
CA LEU A 335 17.89 -9.75 31.61
C LEU A 335 17.13 -8.95 32.68
N ASN A 336 17.80 -8.51 33.74
CA ASN A 336 17.14 -8.06 34.97
C ASN A 336 17.28 -6.57 35.28
N GLU A 337 18.41 -5.93 34.92
CA GLU A 337 18.67 -4.55 35.33
C GLU A 337 17.67 -3.59 34.66
N PRO A 338 16.87 -2.82 35.43
CA PRO A 338 15.77 -2.03 34.86
C PRO A 338 16.18 -1.06 33.73
N SER A 339 17.39 -0.53 33.77
CA SER A 339 17.94 0.42 32.80
C SER A 339 18.52 -0.24 31.53
N ALA A 340 18.84 -1.53 31.57
CA ALA A 340 19.51 -2.26 30.47
C ALA A 340 18.78 -3.55 30.07
N SER A 341 17.61 -3.83 30.66
CA SER A 341 16.84 -5.05 30.42
C SER A 341 16.25 -5.05 29.01
N ILE A 342 16.76 -5.95 28.18
CA ILE A 342 16.28 -6.20 26.82
C ILE A 342 14.80 -6.66 26.82
N PRO A 343 14.35 -7.58 27.70
CA PRO A 343 12.93 -7.93 27.78
C PRO A 343 12.01 -6.70 27.95
N LYS A 344 12.38 -5.77 28.84
CA LYS A 344 11.62 -4.55 29.08
C LYS A 344 11.66 -3.59 27.87
N ALA A 345 12.81 -3.45 27.23
CA ALA A 345 12.95 -2.63 26.02
C ALA A 345 12.08 -3.18 24.87
N LEU A 346 12.12 -4.49 24.61
CA LEU A 346 11.29 -5.13 23.59
C LEU A 346 9.79 -5.05 23.92
N GLN A 347 9.40 -5.16 25.20
CA GLN A 347 8.02 -4.95 25.61
C GLN A 347 7.55 -3.52 25.35
N ARG A 348 8.39 -2.51 25.61
CA ARG A 348 8.09 -1.11 25.28
C ARG A 348 7.95 -0.90 23.78
N ILE A 349 8.84 -1.49 22.97
CA ILE A 349 8.74 -1.44 21.50
C ILE A 349 7.42 -2.08 21.04
N ALA A 350 7.03 -3.24 21.59
CA ALA A 350 5.76 -3.90 21.27
C ALA A 350 4.55 -3.01 21.63
N ASP A 351 4.55 -2.37 22.79
CA ASP A 351 3.52 -1.39 23.19
C ASP A 351 3.43 -0.21 22.20
N TYR A 352 4.59 0.31 21.75
CA TYR A 352 4.65 1.38 20.76
C TYR A 352 4.04 0.96 19.42
N ILE A 353 4.29 -0.28 19.01
CA ILE A 353 3.77 -0.86 17.76
C ILE A 353 2.27 -1.06 17.83
N VAL A 354 1.78 -1.74 18.88
CA VAL A 354 0.40 -2.20 18.97
C VAL A 354 -0.52 -1.11 19.54
N ASN A 355 -0.25 -0.67 20.76
CA ASN A 355 -1.16 0.22 21.50
C ASN A 355 -1.05 1.67 21.00
N GLN A 356 0.15 2.11 20.65
CA GLN A 356 0.39 3.46 20.14
C GLN A 356 0.44 3.52 18.60
N LYS A 357 0.18 2.39 17.92
CA LYS A 357 -0.04 2.28 16.46
C LYS A 357 1.12 2.85 15.63
N LEU A 358 2.37 2.59 16.03
CA LEU A 358 3.59 3.13 15.40
C LEU A 358 3.57 3.11 13.86
N PHE A 359 3.25 1.96 13.24
CA PHE A 359 3.25 1.84 11.77
C PHE A 359 2.17 2.71 11.11
N ILE A 360 1.00 2.86 11.74
CA ILE A 360 -0.06 3.73 11.24
C ILE A 360 0.40 5.20 11.29
N SER A 361 0.95 5.63 12.43
CA SER A 361 1.48 6.97 12.57
C SER A 361 2.66 7.25 11.63
N ALA A 362 3.51 6.25 11.38
CA ALA A 362 4.67 6.38 10.49
C ALA A 362 4.25 6.64 9.04
N TYR A 363 3.28 5.89 8.49
CA TYR A 363 2.86 6.16 7.11
C TYR A 363 2.06 7.46 6.98
N GLN A 364 1.31 7.85 8.01
CA GLN A 364 0.59 9.13 8.04
C GLN A 364 1.55 10.31 8.01
N GLU A 365 2.62 10.27 8.84
CA GLU A 365 3.68 11.27 8.85
C GLU A 365 4.43 11.31 7.51
N THR A 366 4.75 10.16 6.95
CA THR A 366 5.44 10.08 5.65
C THR A 366 4.58 10.60 4.52
N SER A 367 3.26 10.37 4.59
CA SER A 367 2.31 10.89 3.59
C SER A 367 2.14 12.40 3.69
N SER A 368 2.24 12.98 4.91
CA SER A 368 2.21 14.43 5.11
C SER A 368 3.52 15.11 4.69
N GLN A 369 4.64 14.38 4.78
CA GLN A 369 5.99 14.86 4.45
C GLN A 369 6.54 14.31 3.12
N ILE A 370 5.69 13.87 2.17
CA ILE A 370 6.11 13.20 0.93
C ILE A 370 7.22 13.92 0.14
N CYS A 371 7.31 15.25 0.30
CA CYS A 371 8.27 16.12 -0.38
C CYS A 371 9.70 16.11 0.20
N SER A 372 9.89 15.75 1.47
CA SER A 372 11.23 15.53 2.04
C SER A 372 11.75 14.13 1.75
N GLU A 373 10.86 13.25 1.32
CA GLU A 373 11.15 11.83 1.18
C GLU A 373 11.73 11.45 -0.17
N GLN A 374 12.54 10.40 -0.13
CA GLN A 374 13.08 9.75 -1.31
C GLN A 374 12.55 8.33 -1.46
N GLN A 375 11.43 7.98 -0.83
CA GLN A 375 10.84 6.65 -0.86
C GLN A 375 9.32 6.73 -0.78
N SER A 376 8.61 5.68 -1.21
CA SER A 376 7.16 5.61 -1.04
C SER A 376 6.81 5.34 0.45
N PRO A 377 5.62 5.76 0.92
CA PRO A 377 5.17 5.45 2.29
C PRO A 377 5.19 3.94 2.58
N GLN A 378 4.81 3.09 1.63
CA GLN A 378 4.86 1.65 1.81
C GLN A 378 6.29 1.11 1.89
N GLN A 379 7.23 1.64 1.09
CA GLN A 379 8.66 1.30 1.18
C GLN A 379 9.23 1.68 2.55
N LEU A 380 8.88 2.86 3.07
CA LEU A 380 9.31 3.29 4.40
C LEU A 380 8.80 2.35 5.50
N LEU A 381 7.55 1.87 5.42
CA LEU A 381 7.02 0.90 6.38
C LEU A 381 7.78 -0.42 6.36
N PHE A 382 8.17 -0.90 5.17
CA PHE A 382 8.99 -2.09 5.03
C PHE A 382 10.38 -1.90 5.66
N ASN A 383 11.02 -0.74 5.43
CA ASN A 383 12.30 -0.40 6.04
C ASN A 383 12.21 -0.30 7.58
N LEU A 384 11.15 0.32 8.09
CA LEU A 384 10.88 0.43 9.53
C LEU A 384 10.70 -0.95 10.17
N TYR A 385 9.95 -1.84 9.50
CA TYR A 385 9.78 -3.21 9.94
C TYR A 385 11.11 -3.97 10.00
N ASN A 386 11.92 -3.90 8.94
CA ASN A 386 13.22 -4.56 8.90
C ASN A 386 14.15 -4.08 10.01
N ALA A 387 14.16 -2.77 10.31
CA ALA A 387 14.95 -2.20 11.39
C ALA A 387 14.51 -2.73 12.77
N ILE A 388 13.21 -2.71 13.07
CA ILE A 388 12.66 -3.22 14.33
C ILE A 388 12.91 -4.72 14.47
N ALA A 389 12.66 -5.48 13.41
CA ALA A 389 12.86 -6.92 13.36
C ALA A 389 14.33 -7.31 13.61
N LEU A 390 15.27 -6.58 13.01
CA LEU A 390 16.70 -6.80 13.24
C LEU A 390 17.09 -6.52 14.69
N THR A 391 16.59 -5.44 15.29
CA THR A 391 16.79 -5.16 16.72
C THR A 391 16.24 -6.30 17.58
N GLU A 392 15.05 -6.81 17.27
CA GLU A 392 14.45 -7.92 18.01
C GLU A 392 15.28 -9.20 17.90
N ILE A 393 15.77 -9.54 16.71
CA ILE A 393 16.67 -10.69 16.49
C ILE A 393 17.94 -10.57 17.32
N LYS A 394 18.60 -9.41 17.33
CA LYS A 394 19.78 -9.15 18.16
C LYS A 394 19.47 -9.31 19.65
N GLY A 395 18.38 -8.72 20.11
CA GLY A 395 17.90 -8.82 21.48
C GLY A 395 17.66 -10.27 21.90
N TYR A 396 16.90 -11.01 21.10
CA TYR A 396 16.57 -12.42 21.33
C TYR A 396 17.82 -13.30 21.36
N THR A 397 18.74 -13.10 20.41
CA THR A 397 20.04 -13.80 20.36
C THR A 397 20.82 -13.63 21.67
N MET A 398 20.93 -12.40 22.18
CA MET A 398 21.63 -12.12 23.43
C MET A 398 20.95 -12.73 24.65
N MET A 399 19.60 -12.72 24.69
CA MET A 399 18.84 -13.33 25.79
C MET A 399 18.98 -14.86 25.80
N GLN A 400 18.86 -15.51 24.64
CA GLN A 400 19.09 -16.96 24.52
C GLN A 400 20.50 -17.33 24.96
N PHE A 401 21.53 -16.63 24.45
CA PHE A 401 22.92 -16.82 24.90
C PHE A 401 23.06 -16.69 26.42
N SER A 402 22.42 -15.68 27.01
CA SER A 402 22.50 -15.40 28.45
C SER A 402 21.87 -16.49 29.31
N TYR A 403 20.69 -16.99 28.95
CA TYR A 403 20.07 -18.12 29.66
C TYR A 403 20.89 -19.41 29.54
N MET A 404 21.45 -19.68 28.35
CA MET A 404 22.33 -20.83 28.15
C MET A 404 23.60 -20.74 28.99
N LEU A 405 24.17 -19.54 29.12
CA LEU A 405 25.33 -19.30 29.97
C LEU A 405 25.01 -19.46 31.46
N LEU A 406 23.90 -18.90 31.93
CA LEU A 406 23.47 -18.98 33.32
C LEU A 406 23.17 -20.41 33.75
N ARG A 407 22.60 -21.23 32.85
CA ARG A 407 22.37 -22.67 33.08
C ARG A 407 23.65 -23.43 33.41
N LEU A 408 24.77 -23.08 32.76
CA LEU A 408 26.07 -23.69 33.05
C LEU A 408 26.71 -23.12 34.33
N TYR A 409 26.46 -21.85 34.63
CA TYR A 409 27.09 -21.17 35.77
C TYR A 409 26.48 -21.53 37.12
N ILE A 410 25.16 -21.73 37.18
CA ILE A 410 24.43 -21.96 38.43
C ILE A 410 24.12 -23.45 38.55
N ASN A 411 24.95 -24.15 39.33
CA ASN A 411 24.76 -25.58 39.62
C ASN A 411 23.35 -25.88 40.15
N GLY A 412 22.64 -26.80 39.48
CA GLY A 412 21.30 -27.26 39.86
C GLY A 412 20.14 -26.37 39.39
N SER A 413 20.39 -25.27 38.68
CA SER A 413 19.35 -24.46 38.06
C SER A 413 18.94 -25.03 36.69
N ASN A 414 17.64 -24.92 36.36
CA ASN A 414 17.12 -25.30 35.06
C ASN A 414 16.32 -24.12 34.49
N PHE A 415 16.88 -23.41 33.51
CA PHE A 415 16.25 -22.24 32.86
C PHE A 415 15.31 -22.61 31.72
N ASN A 416 14.78 -23.85 31.70
CA ASN A 416 13.94 -24.33 30.61
C ASN A 416 12.61 -23.55 30.54
N GLU A 417 11.99 -23.24 31.68
CA GLU A 417 10.73 -22.49 31.70
C GLU A 417 10.92 -21.05 31.20
N GLU A 418 12.00 -20.40 31.59
CA GLU A 418 12.34 -19.06 31.12
C GLU A 418 12.65 -19.03 29.62
N LEU A 419 13.32 -20.07 29.10
CA LEU A 419 13.63 -20.18 27.68
C LEU A 419 12.36 -20.43 26.84
N GLU A 420 11.44 -21.28 27.32
CA GLU A 420 10.14 -21.50 26.67
C GLU A 420 9.27 -20.23 26.73
N LEU A 421 9.24 -19.53 27.86
CA LEU A 421 8.54 -18.24 27.99
C LEU A 421 9.13 -17.20 27.04
N LEU A 422 10.45 -17.11 26.96
CA LEU A 422 11.15 -16.20 26.05
C LEU A 422 10.76 -16.46 24.60
N LYS A 423 10.70 -17.74 24.20
CA LYS A 423 10.27 -18.17 22.86
C LYS A 423 8.82 -17.83 22.58
N GLN A 424 7.92 -18.08 23.54
CA GLN A 424 6.51 -17.71 23.42
C GLN A 424 6.35 -16.19 23.21
N GLN A 425 6.99 -15.38 24.06
CA GLN A 425 6.92 -13.93 23.95
C GLN A 425 7.50 -13.39 22.64
N TYR A 426 8.55 -14.02 22.11
CA TYR A 426 9.12 -13.68 20.80
C TYR A 426 8.15 -13.99 19.65
N ALA A 427 7.51 -15.16 19.69
CA ALA A 427 6.47 -15.51 18.73
C ALA A 427 5.29 -14.52 18.79
N GLU A 428 4.88 -14.15 20.02
CA GLU A 428 3.77 -13.24 20.22
C GLU A 428 4.04 -11.85 19.62
N ARG A 429 5.17 -11.23 19.99
CA ARG A 429 5.58 -9.92 19.47
C ARG A 429 5.79 -9.94 17.95
N THR A 430 6.38 -11.01 17.42
CA THR A 430 6.60 -11.14 15.97
C THR A 430 5.26 -11.17 15.23
N SER A 431 4.29 -11.95 15.71
CA SER A 431 2.94 -12.04 15.12
C SER A 431 2.21 -10.69 15.17
N GLU A 432 2.26 -10.00 16.30
CA GLU A 432 1.65 -8.68 16.47
C GLU A 432 2.28 -7.62 15.56
N THR A 433 3.61 -7.61 15.49
CA THR A 433 4.38 -6.68 14.62
C THR A 433 4.05 -6.91 13.15
N LEU A 434 4.04 -8.19 12.70
CA LEU A 434 3.64 -8.56 11.35
C LEU A 434 2.22 -8.11 11.02
N ARG A 435 1.28 -8.32 11.95
CA ARG A 435 -0.10 -7.88 11.77
C ARG A 435 -0.18 -6.36 11.65
N ALA A 436 0.52 -5.62 12.51
CA ALA A 436 0.51 -4.16 12.51
C ALA A 436 1.08 -3.58 11.21
N VAL A 437 2.25 -4.04 10.76
CA VAL A 437 2.87 -3.56 9.52
C VAL A 437 2.02 -3.92 8.29
N LYS A 438 1.50 -5.14 8.18
CA LYS A 438 0.65 -5.54 7.05
C LYS A 438 -0.62 -4.70 6.97
N THR A 439 -1.21 -4.41 8.13
CA THR A 439 -2.40 -3.54 8.21
C THR A 439 -2.06 -2.14 7.70
N ALA A 440 -0.93 -1.56 8.15
CA ALA A 440 -0.48 -0.25 7.66
C ALA A 440 -0.16 -0.24 6.16
N MET A 441 0.57 -1.25 5.67
CA MET A 441 0.96 -1.37 4.26
C MET A 441 -0.24 -1.53 3.31
N ALA A 442 -1.36 -2.09 3.78
CA ALA A 442 -2.59 -2.21 2.99
C ALA A 442 -3.20 -0.84 2.63
N PHE A 443 -2.95 0.20 3.43
CA PHE A 443 -3.43 1.57 3.20
C PHE A 443 -2.34 2.53 2.71
N ALA A 444 -1.06 2.18 2.88
CA ALA A 444 0.05 3.02 2.49
C ALA A 444 0.26 3.05 0.97
N PRO A 445 0.37 4.25 0.34
CA PRO A 445 0.66 4.36 -1.08
C PRO A 445 2.02 3.75 -1.47
N GLN A 446 2.05 3.14 -2.65
CA GLN A 446 3.27 2.65 -3.32
C GLN A 446 3.89 3.68 -4.26
N GLU A 447 3.16 4.76 -4.52
CA GLU A 447 3.56 5.77 -5.48
C GLU A 447 4.68 6.63 -4.92
N PHE A 448 5.66 6.92 -5.78
CA PHE A 448 6.75 7.82 -5.50
C PHE A 448 6.94 8.80 -6.67
N TRP A 449 6.95 10.09 -6.35
CA TRP A 449 7.07 11.19 -7.31
C TRP A 449 7.77 12.39 -6.65
N ARG A 450 8.25 13.34 -7.46
CA ARG A 450 8.99 14.50 -6.98
C ARG A 450 8.08 15.70 -6.79
N CYS A 451 8.06 16.25 -5.57
CA CYS A 451 7.46 17.55 -5.31
C CYS A 451 8.19 18.68 -6.02
N ASP A 452 7.61 19.88 -5.96
CA ASP A 452 8.26 21.07 -6.50
C ASP A 452 9.55 21.38 -5.73
N PRO A 453 10.65 21.70 -6.42
CA PRO A 453 11.87 22.16 -5.78
C PRO A 453 11.63 23.53 -5.13
N THR A 454 12.50 23.89 -4.18
CA THR A 454 12.50 25.23 -3.58
C THR A 454 12.63 26.35 -4.62
N LYS A 455 13.34 26.08 -5.72
CA LYS A 455 13.46 26.96 -6.87
C LYS A 455 13.47 26.16 -8.16
N HIS A 456 12.60 26.54 -9.09
CA HIS A 456 12.59 25.95 -10.42
C HIS A 456 13.72 26.50 -11.30
N GLU A 457 14.43 25.60 -11.99
CA GLU A 457 15.50 25.91 -12.93
C GLU A 457 15.20 25.29 -14.29
N SER A 458 15.20 26.12 -15.34
CA SER A 458 14.97 25.67 -16.72
C SER A 458 16.00 24.62 -17.10
N ASP A 459 15.53 23.55 -17.74
CA ASP A 459 16.35 22.44 -18.24
C ASP A 459 17.11 21.67 -17.13
N LYS A 460 16.76 21.89 -15.85
CA LYS A 460 17.19 21.05 -14.71
C LYS A 460 16.03 20.47 -13.89
N THR A 461 15.02 21.28 -13.59
CA THR A 461 13.85 20.83 -12.81
C THR A 461 12.56 20.86 -13.61
N TYR A 462 12.47 21.71 -14.63
CA TYR A 462 11.35 21.70 -15.57
C TYR A 462 11.81 22.02 -17.00
N MET A 463 10.93 21.74 -17.96
CA MET A 463 11.05 22.26 -19.32
C MET A 463 9.68 22.73 -19.86
N GLU A 464 9.71 23.78 -20.67
CA GLU A 464 8.55 24.28 -21.42
C GLU A 464 8.59 23.72 -22.84
N LEU A 465 7.42 23.40 -23.42
CA LEU A 465 7.29 23.14 -24.86
C LEU A 465 7.33 24.48 -25.62
N LYS A 466 8.53 24.94 -25.94
CA LYS A 466 8.74 26.28 -26.52
C LYS A 466 8.13 26.36 -27.92
N GLN A 467 7.47 27.48 -28.20
CA GLN A 467 6.92 27.81 -29.53
C GLN A 467 6.03 26.70 -30.12
N LEU A 468 5.23 26.03 -29.29
CA LEU A 468 4.27 25.03 -29.76
C LEU A 468 2.91 25.67 -30.03
N PHE A 469 2.22 26.12 -28.97
CA PHE A 469 0.96 26.84 -29.07
C PHE A 469 1.08 28.23 -28.43
N GLN A 470 0.77 29.28 -29.21
CA GLN A 470 0.89 30.66 -28.74
C GLN A 470 -0.24 31.56 -29.26
N GLY A 471 -0.62 32.57 -28.48
CA GLY A 471 -1.44 33.69 -28.94
C GLY A 471 -0.76 34.43 -30.10
N TYR A 472 -1.55 34.74 -31.11
CA TYR A 472 -1.09 35.33 -32.37
C TYR A 472 -2.10 36.37 -32.87
N ILE A 473 -1.63 37.58 -33.12
CA ILE A 473 -2.42 38.66 -33.72
C ILE A 473 -2.27 38.61 -35.23
N VAL A 474 -3.37 38.62 -35.96
CA VAL A 474 -3.38 38.55 -37.44
C VAL A 474 -4.58 39.29 -38.00
N ASN A 475 -4.42 39.95 -39.14
CA ASN A 475 -5.54 40.63 -39.79
C ASN A 475 -6.35 39.63 -40.64
N GLU A 476 -7.67 39.83 -40.72
CA GLU A 476 -8.55 39.02 -41.57
C GLU A 476 -8.06 38.88 -43.01
N VAL A 477 -7.49 39.95 -43.57
CA VAL A 477 -6.95 39.97 -44.94
C VAL A 477 -5.83 38.95 -45.16
N ASP A 478 -5.11 38.56 -44.11
CA ASP A 478 -3.97 37.65 -44.20
C ASP A 478 -4.36 36.18 -43.93
N MET A 479 -5.62 35.93 -43.53
CA MET A 479 -6.11 34.59 -43.14
C MET A 479 -6.81 33.81 -44.25
N ASN A 480 -6.93 34.39 -45.45
CA ASN A 480 -7.54 33.76 -46.63
C ASN A 480 -6.70 33.97 -47.89
N SER A 481 -6.83 33.04 -48.84
CA SER A 481 -6.08 33.07 -50.11
C SER A 481 -6.41 34.27 -50.99
N ASP A 482 -7.61 34.80 -50.88
CA ASP A 482 -8.12 35.86 -51.75
C ASP A 482 -7.73 37.25 -51.25
N SER A 483 -7.07 37.32 -50.09
CA SER A 483 -6.70 38.53 -49.38
C SER A 483 -7.87 39.50 -49.22
N THR A 484 -8.99 39.03 -48.67
CA THR A 484 -10.22 39.82 -48.46
C THR A 484 -10.62 39.90 -46.98
N CYS A 485 -11.52 40.84 -46.64
CA CYS A 485 -12.07 41.03 -45.29
C CYS A 485 -13.60 40.92 -45.34
N ARG A 486 -14.09 39.85 -45.97
CA ARG A 486 -15.53 39.62 -46.17
C ARG A 486 -16.22 39.00 -44.95
N GLU A 487 -15.43 38.32 -44.14
CA GLU A 487 -15.88 37.56 -42.99
C GLU A 487 -15.58 38.34 -41.70
N ASN A 488 -15.60 37.66 -40.56
CA ASN A 488 -15.15 38.22 -39.28
C ASN A 488 -14.16 37.27 -38.61
N CYS A 489 -13.49 37.69 -37.54
CA CYS A 489 -12.54 36.84 -36.82
C CYS A 489 -13.09 35.47 -36.40
N ALA A 490 -14.37 35.40 -35.97
CA ALA A 490 -14.99 34.16 -35.49
C ALA A 490 -15.23 33.13 -36.62
N TYR A 491 -15.33 33.58 -37.88
CA TYR A 491 -15.40 32.69 -39.05
C TYR A 491 -14.14 31.83 -39.16
N TYR A 492 -12.98 32.38 -38.80
CA TYR A 492 -11.67 31.72 -38.90
C TYR A 492 -11.40 30.78 -37.71
N GLY A 493 -12.34 29.89 -37.40
CA GLY A 493 -12.16 28.87 -36.35
C GLY A 493 -10.99 27.92 -36.63
N TYR A 494 -10.68 27.69 -37.91
CA TYR A 494 -9.48 27.02 -38.42
C TYR A 494 -9.02 27.71 -39.70
N ALA A 495 -7.81 28.29 -39.69
CA ALA A 495 -7.26 29.05 -40.81
C ALA A 495 -5.73 28.87 -40.94
N LYS A 496 -5.11 29.56 -41.90
CA LYS A 496 -3.66 29.67 -42.05
C LYS A 496 -3.29 31.10 -42.42
N VAL A 497 -2.04 31.48 -42.18
CA VAL A 497 -1.50 32.73 -42.70
C VAL A 497 -1.15 32.54 -44.17
N HIS A 498 -1.76 33.31 -45.06
CA HIS A 498 -1.57 33.23 -46.51
C HIS A 498 -0.61 34.29 -47.06
N GLY A 499 -0.41 35.38 -46.33
CA GLY A 499 0.45 36.48 -46.77
C GLY A 499 0.64 37.54 -45.70
N CYS A 500 1.16 38.69 -46.12
CA CYS A 500 1.26 39.88 -45.29
C CYS A 500 0.92 41.10 -46.14
N TYR A 501 -0.37 41.47 -46.14
CA TYR A 501 -0.90 42.54 -46.96
C TYR A 501 -0.25 43.88 -46.58
N GLY A 502 0.33 44.56 -47.56
CA GLY A 502 0.91 45.90 -47.39
C GLY A 502 2.07 46.00 -46.38
N ASN A 503 2.72 44.89 -46.04
CA ASN A 503 3.75 44.84 -44.98
C ASN A 503 3.27 45.47 -43.66
N GLN A 504 2.02 45.20 -43.28
CA GLN A 504 1.42 45.66 -42.03
C GLN A 504 2.05 44.97 -40.80
N PHE A 505 1.33 44.85 -39.68
CA PHE A 505 1.86 44.29 -38.44
C PHE A 505 2.44 42.87 -38.61
N CYS A 506 1.90 42.07 -39.53
CA CYS A 506 2.43 40.75 -39.90
C CYS A 506 3.94 40.75 -40.26
N ALA A 507 4.48 41.84 -40.81
CA ALA A 507 5.90 41.95 -41.16
C ALA A 507 6.79 42.23 -39.94
N GLN A 508 6.22 42.66 -38.82
CA GLN A 508 6.92 43.05 -37.60
C GLN A 508 6.99 41.92 -36.55
N GLN A 509 6.38 40.77 -36.85
CA GLN A 509 6.37 39.59 -36.00
C GLN A 509 6.77 38.35 -36.82
N ARG A 510 7.17 37.27 -36.14
CA ARG A 510 7.39 35.99 -36.83
C ARG A 510 6.07 35.47 -37.40
N THR A 511 6.09 34.89 -38.59
CA THR A 511 4.90 34.27 -39.18
C THR A 511 4.46 33.04 -38.37
N CYS A 512 3.16 32.73 -38.35
CA CYS A 512 2.69 31.44 -37.84
C CYS A 512 2.91 30.37 -38.94
N GLY A 513 3.79 29.40 -38.69
CA GLY A 513 4.15 28.39 -39.69
C GLY A 513 3.12 27.28 -39.92
N GLY A 514 2.13 27.14 -39.04
CA GLY A 514 1.11 26.10 -39.10
C GLY A 514 -0.31 26.64 -39.17
N LYS A 515 -1.20 26.06 -38.36
CA LYS A 515 -2.63 26.41 -38.36
C LYS A 515 -2.92 27.50 -37.32
N LEU A 516 -3.82 28.39 -37.69
CA LEU A 516 -4.52 29.29 -36.78
C LEU A 516 -5.79 28.61 -36.31
N VAL A 517 -6.07 28.66 -35.02
CA VAL A 517 -7.23 28.02 -34.40
C VAL A 517 -7.89 28.96 -33.40
N ASN A 518 -9.21 28.87 -33.29
CA ASN A 518 -10.04 29.63 -32.35
C ASN A 518 -9.76 31.15 -32.41
N CYS A 519 -9.84 31.73 -33.61
CA CYS A 519 -9.71 33.17 -33.80
C CYS A 519 -10.92 33.93 -33.27
N GLU A 520 -10.66 35.05 -32.59
CA GLU A 520 -11.70 35.90 -31.99
C GLU A 520 -11.37 37.37 -32.21
N TYR A 521 -12.43 38.18 -32.38
CA TYR A 521 -12.32 39.63 -32.38
C TYR A 521 -12.42 40.12 -30.94
N ILE A 522 -11.49 40.97 -30.51
CA ILE A 522 -11.47 41.53 -29.15
C ILE A 522 -11.80 43.02 -29.19
N ASP A 523 -11.08 43.79 -29.99
CA ASP A 523 -11.30 45.22 -30.21
C ASP A 523 -10.64 45.70 -31.52
N SER A 524 -10.97 46.92 -31.95
CA SER A 524 -10.51 47.50 -33.22
C SER A 524 -9.05 47.93 -33.18
N ASP A 525 -8.63 48.54 -32.07
CA ASP A 525 -7.31 49.12 -31.87
C ASP A 525 -6.61 48.45 -30.67
N MET A 526 -5.30 48.25 -30.79
CA MET A 526 -4.48 47.68 -29.72
C MET A 526 -3.04 48.20 -29.72
N TRP A 527 -2.42 48.16 -28.54
CA TRP A 527 -1.01 48.43 -28.30
C TRP A 527 -0.32 47.16 -27.85
N ILE A 528 0.59 46.67 -28.70
CA ILE A 528 1.31 45.42 -28.48
C ILE A 528 2.71 45.75 -27.99
N CYS A 529 3.15 45.11 -26.90
CA CYS A 529 4.55 45.10 -26.50
C CYS A 529 5.22 43.80 -26.99
N PRO A 530 6.09 43.87 -28.03
CA PRO A 530 6.77 42.68 -28.52
C PRO A 530 7.78 42.15 -27.50
N SER A 531 7.90 40.83 -27.40
CA SER A 531 8.88 40.22 -26.50
C SER A 531 10.31 40.38 -27.03
N LYS A 532 11.26 40.55 -26.10
CA LYS A 532 12.70 40.44 -26.39
C LYS A 532 13.15 38.97 -26.43
N LYS A 533 12.46 38.06 -25.73
CA LYS A 533 12.79 36.64 -25.67
C LYS A 533 12.32 35.94 -26.94
N SER A 534 13.19 35.18 -27.59
CA SER A 534 12.83 34.45 -28.81
C SER A 534 11.72 33.41 -28.61
N SER A 535 11.54 32.88 -27.41
CA SER A 535 10.47 31.92 -27.13
C SER A 535 9.07 32.53 -27.18
N ARG A 536 8.91 33.84 -26.93
CA ARG A 536 7.60 34.53 -26.82
C ARG A 536 7.42 35.54 -27.95
N ARG A 537 6.18 35.86 -28.31
CA ARG A 537 5.85 36.90 -29.32
C ARG A 537 5.60 38.24 -28.65
N TYR A 538 4.83 38.23 -27.56
CA TYR A 538 4.40 39.45 -26.85
C TYR A 538 4.71 39.34 -25.34
N GLU A 539 4.96 40.47 -24.68
CA GLU A 539 4.93 40.56 -23.21
C GLU A 539 3.52 40.87 -22.71
N TYR A 540 2.84 41.81 -23.37
CA TYR A 540 1.44 42.13 -23.15
C TYR A 540 0.79 42.73 -24.40
N ILE A 541 -0.54 42.74 -24.42
CA ILE A 541 -1.39 43.41 -25.41
C ILE A 541 -2.42 44.24 -24.65
N GLU A 542 -2.55 45.51 -24.97
CA GLU A 542 -3.54 46.42 -24.40
C GLU A 542 -4.54 46.83 -25.49
N TYR A 543 -5.82 46.64 -25.25
CA TYR A 543 -6.90 46.99 -26.17
C TYR A 543 -7.51 48.35 -25.81
N GLU A 544 -8.12 49.03 -26.78
CA GLU A 544 -8.74 50.35 -26.59
C GLU A 544 -9.86 50.37 -25.53
N ASN A 545 -10.66 49.31 -25.44
CA ASN A 545 -11.65 49.12 -24.38
C ASN A 545 -11.07 48.94 -22.96
N GLY A 546 -9.75 49.02 -22.80
CA GLY A 546 -9.05 48.91 -21.52
C GLY A 546 -8.72 47.47 -21.11
N LYS A 547 -9.07 46.46 -21.91
CA LYS A 547 -8.68 45.06 -21.64
C LYS A 547 -7.18 44.87 -21.85
N ILE A 548 -6.53 44.16 -20.93
CA ILE A 548 -5.10 43.85 -21.01
C ILE A 548 -4.90 42.34 -20.98
N TYR A 549 -4.12 41.83 -21.93
CA TYR A 549 -3.63 40.46 -21.98
C TYR A 549 -2.15 40.44 -21.62
N GLY A 550 -1.76 39.58 -20.68
CA GLY A 550 -0.41 39.55 -20.13
C GLY A 550 -0.18 40.61 -19.05
N GLN A 551 1.05 40.67 -18.55
CA GLN A 551 1.41 41.57 -17.45
C GLN A 551 1.96 42.88 -18.03
N LYS A 552 1.14 43.95 -18.00
CA LYS A 552 1.56 45.29 -18.45
C LYS A 552 2.67 45.83 -17.55
N GLN A 553 3.84 45.99 -18.15
CA GLN A 553 5.05 46.55 -17.54
C GLN A 553 5.71 47.48 -18.56
N THR A 554 6.77 48.17 -18.17
CA THR A 554 7.54 49.00 -19.12
C THR A 554 8.03 48.14 -20.28
N CYS A 555 7.58 48.44 -21.49
CA CYS A 555 7.96 47.68 -22.67
C CYS A 555 9.45 47.90 -22.96
N GLN A 556 10.22 46.80 -23.00
CA GLN A 556 11.66 46.86 -23.29
C GLN A 556 11.96 47.17 -24.77
N LYS A 557 11.00 46.89 -25.65
CA LYS A 557 10.99 47.30 -27.06
C LYS A 557 10.05 48.50 -27.23
N SER A 558 9.93 49.00 -28.45
CA SER A 558 8.88 49.97 -28.79
C SER A 558 7.51 49.30 -28.81
N VAL A 559 6.55 49.92 -28.13
CA VAL A 559 5.14 49.55 -28.24
C VAL A 559 4.69 49.79 -29.68
N THR A 560 3.99 48.82 -30.26
CA THR A 560 3.46 48.88 -31.63
C THR A 560 1.96 49.10 -31.57
N LYS A 561 1.47 50.22 -32.11
CA LYS A 561 0.03 50.46 -32.29
C LYS A 561 -0.44 49.70 -33.54
N VAL A 562 -1.53 48.97 -33.42
CA VAL A 562 -2.13 48.16 -34.48
C VAL A 562 -3.59 48.52 -34.59
N ASP A 563 -3.97 49.04 -35.76
CA ASP A 563 -5.29 49.62 -36.01
C ASP A 563 -6.03 48.82 -37.09
N SER A 564 -7.28 48.47 -36.82
CA SER A 564 -8.19 47.93 -37.84
C SER A 564 -8.58 49.01 -38.84
N TRP A 565 -8.89 48.63 -40.08
CA TRP A 565 -9.05 49.61 -41.16
C TRP A 565 -10.13 49.23 -42.16
N TRP A 566 -10.66 50.22 -42.87
CA TRP A 566 -11.70 50.02 -43.88
C TRP A 566 -11.10 49.85 -45.26
N ARG A 567 -11.45 48.75 -45.92
CA ARG A 567 -11.18 48.53 -47.34
C ARG A 567 -12.41 48.94 -48.15
N TRP A 568 -12.33 50.13 -48.76
CA TRP A 568 -13.48 50.81 -49.37
C TRP A 568 -14.56 51.10 -48.32
N LEU A 569 -15.81 51.38 -48.73
CA LEU A 569 -16.88 51.78 -47.80
C LEU A 569 -17.61 50.61 -47.11
N PHE A 570 -17.32 49.35 -47.45
CA PHE A 570 -18.17 48.21 -47.05
C PHE A 570 -17.44 47.07 -46.31
N TRP A 571 -16.11 47.03 -46.32
CA TRP A 571 -15.36 45.92 -45.71
C TRP A 571 -14.43 46.43 -44.62
N HIS A 572 -14.62 45.97 -43.40
CA HIS A 572 -13.76 46.31 -42.27
C HIS A 572 -12.76 45.18 -42.04
N CYS A 573 -11.47 45.48 -42.18
CA CYS A 573 -10.38 44.53 -42.00
C CYS A 573 -9.91 44.56 -40.54
N SER A 574 -10.47 43.67 -39.73
CA SER A 574 -10.20 43.62 -38.29
C SER A 574 -8.94 42.81 -37.97
N TYR A 575 -8.26 43.17 -36.89
CA TYR A 575 -7.24 42.30 -36.28
C TYR A 575 -7.87 41.30 -35.32
N CYS A 576 -7.48 40.03 -35.47
CA CYS A 576 -7.99 38.90 -34.72
C CYS A 576 -6.92 38.36 -33.77
N PHE A 577 -7.34 37.93 -32.58
CA PHE A 577 -6.52 37.14 -31.69
C PHE A 577 -6.81 35.66 -31.94
N CYS A 578 -5.80 34.90 -32.35
CA CYS A 578 -5.88 33.47 -32.63
C CYS A 578 -4.86 32.70 -31.78
N TYR A 579 -5.00 31.37 -31.71
CA TYR A 579 -3.88 30.51 -31.30
C TYR A 579 -3.16 29.99 -32.54
N CYS A 580 -1.83 30.00 -32.50
CA CYS A 580 -0.97 29.49 -33.55
C CYS A 580 -0.36 28.15 -33.12
N ASP A 581 -0.61 27.09 -33.90
CA ASP A 581 0.21 25.87 -33.90
C ASP A 581 1.46 26.14 -34.75
N ASP A 582 2.56 26.48 -34.10
CA ASP A 582 3.69 27.15 -34.76
C ASP A 582 4.76 26.19 -35.29
N HIS A 583 4.64 25.79 -36.57
CA HIS A 583 5.51 24.80 -37.22
C HIS A 583 6.86 25.40 -37.64
N ASN A 584 7.65 25.86 -36.67
CA ASN A 584 9.00 26.36 -36.89
C ASN A 584 10.08 25.40 -36.37
N SER A 585 11.33 25.58 -36.83
CA SER A 585 12.47 24.73 -36.48
C SER A 585 12.92 24.80 -35.01
N SER A 586 12.36 25.74 -34.24
CA SER A 586 12.61 25.93 -32.80
C SER A 586 11.42 25.52 -31.92
N SER A 587 10.41 24.87 -32.51
CA SER A 587 9.21 24.37 -31.83
C SER A 587 9.50 23.03 -31.16
N ASP A 588 9.36 22.96 -29.84
CA ASP A 588 9.48 21.71 -29.08
C ASP A 588 8.16 20.92 -29.20
N ARG A 589 8.08 19.98 -30.16
CA ARG A 589 6.83 19.28 -30.50
C ARG A 589 6.94 17.78 -30.70
N TYR A 590 8.10 17.17 -30.45
CA TYR A 590 8.33 15.77 -30.75
C TYR A 590 8.41 14.92 -29.49
N PHE A 591 7.63 13.84 -29.40
CA PHE A 591 7.69 12.88 -28.30
C PHE A 591 8.17 11.54 -28.82
N ASN A 592 9.15 10.92 -28.16
CA ASN A 592 9.66 9.62 -28.55
C ASN A 592 8.61 8.51 -28.32
N LEU A 593 8.43 7.64 -29.31
CA LEU A 593 7.56 6.45 -29.24
C LEU A 593 8.35 5.14 -29.16
N ARG A 594 9.68 5.18 -29.36
CA ARG A 594 10.53 3.98 -29.25
C ARG A 594 10.56 3.45 -27.82
N PRO A 595 10.53 2.12 -27.63
CA PRO A 595 10.62 1.53 -26.30
C PRO A 595 11.99 1.69 -25.67
N VAL A 596 11.99 2.00 -24.38
CA VAL A 596 13.20 2.06 -23.55
C VAL A 596 13.14 0.92 -22.55
N MET A 597 14.13 0.03 -22.62
CA MET A 597 14.18 -1.24 -21.90
C MET A 597 15.42 -1.30 -20.99
N ALA A 598 15.28 -1.84 -19.79
CA ALA A 598 16.41 -2.26 -18.96
C ALA A 598 17.15 -3.44 -19.62
N ASP A 599 18.40 -3.68 -19.24
CA ASP A 599 19.15 -4.86 -19.68
C ASP A 599 18.70 -6.15 -18.97
N ILE A 600 17.52 -6.62 -19.39
CA ILE A 600 16.89 -7.83 -18.85
C ILE A 600 17.71 -9.11 -19.06
N LYS A 601 18.66 -9.12 -20.02
CA LYS A 601 19.55 -10.27 -20.25
C LYS A 601 20.58 -10.41 -19.13
N ASN A 602 20.99 -9.28 -18.54
CA ASN A 602 21.93 -9.22 -17.42
C ASN A 602 21.20 -9.02 -16.07
N ASN A 603 19.96 -9.51 -15.97
CA ASN A 603 19.15 -9.47 -14.75
C ASN A 603 18.95 -8.07 -14.16
N ARG A 604 18.88 -7.05 -15.03
CA ARG A 604 18.63 -5.66 -14.62
C ARG A 604 17.16 -5.29 -14.74
N VAL A 605 16.70 -4.45 -13.82
CA VAL A 605 15.33 -3.93 -13.75
C VAL A 605 15.34 -2.41 -13.68
N ILE A 606 14.21 -1.76 -13.96
CA ILE A 606 14.08 -0.30 -13.85
C ILE A 606 14.01 0.08 -12.36
N THR A 607 14.82 1.05 -11.96
CA THR A 607 14.89 1.59 -10.59
C THR A 607 14.56 3.08 -10.52
N GLY A 608 14.56 3.78 -11.66
CA GLY A 608 14.33 5.22 -11.73
C GLY A 608 13.81 5.65 -13.10
N ILE A 609 13.14 6.81 -13.15
CA ILE A 609 12.57 7.36 -14.39
C ILE A 609 12.62 8.89 -14.39
N LYS A 610 12.78 9.51 -15.57
CA LYS A 610 12.65 10.96 -15.77
C LYS A 610 12.33 11.31 -17.21
N LEU A 611 11.90 12.55 -17.44
CA LEU A 611 11.82 13.14 -18.77
C LEU A 611 13.14 13.83 -19.13
N THR A 612 13.56 13.72 -20.38
CA THR A 612 14.74 14.43 -20.91
C THR A 612 14.48 14.89 -22.33
N LYS A 613 15.11 15.99 -22.74
CA LYS A 613 15.05 16.50 -24.11
C LYS A 613 16.39 16.33 -24.80
N LEU A 614 16.41 15.61 -25.91
CA LEU A 614 17.57 15.47 -26.78
C LEU A 614 17.13 15.64 -28.24
N ASN A 615 17.89 16.39 -29.04
CA ASN A 615 17.55 16.66 -30.44
C ASN A 615 16.12 17.20 -30.67
N GLN A 616 15.60 18.00 -29.73
CA GLN A 616 14.22 18.53 -29.70
C GLN A 616 13.12 17.47 -29.52
N ILE A 617 13.49 16.23 -29.21
CA ILE A 617 12.58 15.13 -28.90
C ILE A 617 12.53 14.96 -27.38
N ILE A 618 11.33 14.85 -26.83
CA ILE A 618 11.10 14.51 -25.43
C ILE A 618 11.15 12.99 -25.31
N HIS A 619 12.05 12.51 -24.45
CA HIS A 619 12.24 11.09 -24.15
C HIS A 619 11.88 10.81 -22.70
N ILE A 620 11.35 9.60 -22.47
CA ILE A 620 11.43 8.95 -21.16
C ILE A 620 12.83 8.35 -21.06
N GLN A 621 13.56 8.69 -20.00
CA GLN A 621 14.85 8.09 -19.66
C GLN A 621 14.69 7.24 -18.40
N ILE A 622 15.33 6.08 -18.38
CA ILE A 622 15.26 5.12 -17.26
C ILE A 622 16.62 4.99 -16.57
N GLN A 623 16.57 4.67 -15.29
CA GLN A 623 17.68 4.15 -14.52
C GLN A 623 17.48 2.66 -14.32
N GLU A 624 18.55 1.88 -14.42
CA GLU A 624 18.53 0.43 -14.24
C GLU A 624 19.55 -0.01 -13.19
N GLY A 625 19.26 -1.13 -12.52
CA GLY A 625 20.16 -1.79 -11.57
C GLY A 625 19.96 -3.31 -11.58
N GLU A 626 21.00 -4.06 -11.17
CA GLU A 626 20.93 -5.52 -11.04
C GLU A 626 20.01 -5.92 -9.89
N LEU A 627 19.05 -6.81 -10.18
CA LEU A 627 18.18 -7.42 -9.19
C LEU A 627 18.93 -8.49 -8.38
N LEU A 628 18.81 -8.43 -7.07
CA LEU A 628 19.40 -9.36 -6.11
C LEU A 628 18.32 -10.20 -5.42
N PRO A 629 18.70 -11.30 -4.74
CA PRO A 629 17.78 -12.11 -3.94
C PRO A 629 16.85 -11.30 -3.04
N ARG A 630 15.61 -11.77 -2.89
CA ARG A 630 14.56 -11.20 -2.02
C ARG A 630 14.21 -9.74 -2.30
N GLY A 631 14.36 -9.34 -3.56
CA GLY A 631 13.93 -8.03 -4.04
C GLY A 631 14.87 -6.89 -3.64
N ASP A 632 16.13 -7.16 -3.35
CA ASP A 632 17.14 -6.13 -3.17
C ASP A 632 17.71 -5.66 -4.53
N ILE A 633 18.34 -4.49 -4.56
CA ILE A 633 18.98 -3.92 -5.76
C ILE A 633 20.44 -3.66 -5.48
N ASN A 634 21.32 -4.14 -6.36
CA ASN A 634 22.74 -3.87 -6.26
C ASN A 634 23.03 -2.37 -6.53
N SER A 635 23.13 -1.58 -5.47
CA SER A 635 23.34 -0.13 -5.51
C SER A 635 24.57 0.31 -6.33
N THR A 636 25.61 -0.52 -6.40
CA THR A 636 26.83 -0.23 -7.18
C THR A 636 26.64 -0.33 -8.70
N THR A 637 25.59 -1.03 -9.14
CA THR A 637 25.28 -1.22 -10.56
C THR A 637 24.26 -0.21 -11.11
N VAL A 638 23.66 0.57 -10.22
CA VAL A 638 22.59 1.52 -10.55
C VAL A 638 23.13 2.63 -11.44
N THR A 639 22.55 2.76 -12.64
CA THR A 639 23.02 3.71 -13.64
C THR A 639 21.90 4.21 -14.56
N TRP A 640 21.99 5.47 -14.97
CA TRP A 640 21.07 6.08 -15.94
C TRP A 640 21.44 5.64 -17.35
N LYS A 641 20.50 5.02 -18.06
CA LYS A 641 20.70 4.60 -19.44
C LYS A 641 20.57 5.81 -20.38
N PRO A 642 21.49 6.05 -21.32
CA PRO A 642 21.35 7.14 -22.28
C PRO A 642 20.14 6.90 -23.19
N VAL A 643 19.48 7.99 -23.59
CA VAL A 643 18.39 7.92 -24.58
C VAL A 643 18.94 7.85 -26.00
N ASP A 644 18.16 7.29 -26.92
CA ASP A 644 18.54 7.20 -28.34
C ASP A 644 18.71 8.60 -28.96
N ALA A 645 19.92 8.91 -29.42
CA ALA A 645 20.29 10.22 -29.96
C ALA A 645 19.91 10.40 -31.45
N TYR A 646 18.73 9.95 -31.88
CA TYR A 646 18.27 10.12 -33.25
C TYR A 646 17.67 11.51 -33.50
N THR A 647 17.53 11.90 -34.76
CA THR A 647 16.84 13.13 -35.17
C THR A 647 15.62 12.83 -36.02
N VAL A 648 14.66 13.76 -36.06
CA VAL A 648 13.46 13.64 -36.92
C VAL A 648 13.78 13.67 -38.42
N TYR A 649 15.02 13.99 -38.80
CA TYR A 649 15.49 14.06 -40.19
C TYR A 649 16.26 12.82 -40.63
N ASP A 650 16.50 11.87 -39.72
CA ASP A 650 17.23 10.64 -40.05
C ASP A 650 16.40 9.78 -41.03
N SER A 651 17.07 9.18 -42.01
CA SER A 651 16.43 8.48 -43.14
C SER A 651 15.50 7.31 -42.73
N ASN A 652 15.76 6.68 -41.58
CA ASN A 652 15.00 5.54 -41.06
C ASN A 652 14.05 5.92 -39.91
N VAL A 653 13.78 7.21 -39.69
CA VAL A 653 12.92 7.71 -38.60
C VAL A 653 11.61 8.23 -39.18
N LYS A 654 10.48 7.80 -38.62
CA LYS A 654 9.13 8.10 -39.13
C LYS A 654 8.20 8.62 -38.04
N ASN A 655 7.47 9.69 -38.35
CA ASN A 655 6.40 10.22 -37.51
C ASN A 655 5.27 9.19 -37.36
N GLY A 656 4.75 9.03 -36.14
CA GLY A 656 3.75 8.04 -35.75
C GLY A 656 4.31 6.63 -35.50
N ILE A 657 5.59 6.38 -35.77
CA ILE A 657 6.27 5.10 -35.51
C ILE A 657 7.38 5.28 -34.49
N ASP A 658 8.35 6.15 -34.77
CA ASP A 658 9.52 6.39 -33.92
C ASP A 658 9.28 7.56 -32.95
N TYR A 659 8.57 8.59 -33.42
CA TYR A 659 8.21 9.78 -32.65
C TYR A 659 6.81 10.26 -33.03
N HIS A 660 6.15 10.99 -32.14
CA HIS A 660 4.89 11.69 -32.38
C HIS A 660 5.15 13.19 -32.50
N THR A 661 4.50 13.83 -33.49
CA THR A 661 4.50 15.28 -33.63
C THR A 661 3.22 15.86 -33.03
N ILE A 662 3.35 16.65 -31.96
CA ILE A 662 2.23 17.39 -31.38
C ILE A 662 1.76 18.45 -32.39
N VAL A 663 0.46 18.40 -32.65
CA VAL A 663 -0.32 19.36 -33.45
C VAL A 663 -1.64 19.59 -32.74
N TRP A 664 -2.37 20.66 -33.07
CA TRP A 664 -3.59 21.01 -32.34
C TRP A 664 -4.57 19.83 -32.20
N GLU A 665 -4.79 19.03 -33.23
CA GLU A 665 -5.74 17.91 -33.19
C GLU A 665 -5.21 16.67 -32.44
N LYS A 666 -3.89 16.59 -32.17
CA LYS A 666 -3.21 15.44 -31.53
C LYS A 666 -2.27 15.90 -30.41
N ARG A 667 -2.83 16.66 -29.47
CA ARG A 667 -2.12 17.32 -28.36
C ARG A 667 -2.45 16.77 -26.98
N ALA A 668 -3.20 15.69 -26.92
CA ALA A 668 -3.63 15.11 -25.66
C ALA A 668 -2.62 14.08 -25.15
N ILE A 669 -2.55 13.93 -23.83
CA ILE A 669 -1.86 12.85 -23.15
C ILE A 669 -2.77 12.23 -22.10
N ASP A 670 -2.79 10.90 -22.06
CA ASP A 670 -3.52 10.12 -21.08
C ASP A 670 -2.73 10.07 -19.75
N MET A 671 -3.43 10.37 -18.65
CA MET A 671 -2.87 10.29 -17.30
C MET A 671 -3.26 8.93 -16.73
N ASP A 672 -2.28 8.03 -16.69
CA ASP A 672 -2.47 6.63 -16.34
C ASP A 672 -1.42 6.18 -15.34
N ASP A 673 -1.86 5.34 -14.41
CA ASP A 673 -1.02 4.60 -13.49
C ASP A 673 -1.07 3.13 -13.85
N LEU A 674 0.05 2.61 -14.34
CA LEU A 674 0.16 1.21 -14.75
C LEU A 674 0.96 0.44 -13.72
N LYS A 675 0.32 -0.58 -13.16
CA LYS A 675 0.90 -1.47 -12.15
C LYS A 675 0.94 -2.89 -12.69
N SER A 676 2.07 -3.57 -12.48
CA SER A 676 2.22 -4.97 -12.84
C SER A 676 1.33 -5.87 -11.97
N PRO A 677 1.00 -7.07 -12.47
CA PRO A 677 0.52 -8.15 -11.62
C PRO A 677 1.55 -8.52 -10.54
N GLU A 678 1.12 -9.37 -9.59
CA GLU A 678 2.03 -9.93 -8.59
C GLU A 678 3.19 -10.69 -9.26
N ASN A 679 4.35 -10.72 -8.59
CA ASN A 679 5.57 -11.39 -9.04
C ASN A 679 6.11 -10.92 -10.41
N HIS A 680 5.81 -9.68 -10.80
CA HIS A 680 6.36 -9.03 -11.98
C HIS A 680 7.03 -7.71 -11.61
N LEU A 681 8.02 -7.31 -12.40
CA LEU A 681 8.74 -6.05 -12.26
C LEU A 681 8.75 -5.24 -13.56
N LEU A 682 8.81 -3.93 -13.40
CA LEU A 682 8.96 -2.98 -14.49
C LEU A 682 10.34 -3.13 -15.13
N THR A 683 10.34 -3.36 -16.44
CA THR A 683 11.56 -3.60 -17.23
C THR A 683 11.61 -2.79 -18.52
N GLY A 684 10.51 -2.15 -18.89
CA GLY A 684 10.47 -1.25 -20.03
C GLY A 684 9.36 -0.22 -19.96
N VAL A 685 9.53 0.89 -20.67
CA VAL A 685 8.54 1.96 -20.77
C VAL A 685 8.54 2.51 -22.19
N LYS A 686 7.38 2.86 -22.71
CA LYS A 686 7.26 3.60 -23.98
C LYS A 686 5.98 4.44 -24.00
N LEU A 687 5.95 5.41 -24.91
CA LEU A 687 4.71 6.06 -25.31
C LEU A 687 4.24 5.47 -26.63
N ARG A 688 2.92 5.45 -26.82
CA ARG A 688 2.29 5.18 -28.11
C ARG A 688 1.17 6.17 -28.35
N MET A 689 0.56 6.10 -29.53
CA MET A 689 -0.66 6.84 -29.84
C MET A 689 -1.89 5.93 -29.73
N ILE A 690 -2.92 6.37 -28.99
CA ILE A 690 -4.29 5.86 -29.10
C ILE A 690 -5.14 7.00 -29.64
N GLY A 691 -5.63 6.86 -30.88
CA GLY A 691 -6.38 7.92 -31.55
C GLY A 691 -5.54 9.20 -31.66
N THR A 692 -5.91 10.21 -30.86
CA THR A 692 -5.26 11.54 -30.84
C THR A 692 -4.43 11.80 -29.58
N ARG A 693 -4.25 10.78 -28.72
CA ARG A 693 -3.64 10.93 -27.40
C ARG A 693 -2.38 10.09 -27.26
N LEU A 694 -1.36 10.67 -26.62
CA LEU A 694 -0.21 9.92 -26.11
C LEU A 694 -0.67 9.05 -24.94
N ASN A 695 -0.28 7.77 -24.95
CA ASN A 695 -0.65 6.79 -23.93
C ASN A 695 0.61 6.05 -23.47
N LEU A 696 0.74 5.87 -22.16
CA LEU A 696 1.82 5.11 -21.54
C LEU A 696 1.61 3.60 -21.77
N GLU A 697 2.67 2.89 -22.13
CA GLU A 697 2.74 1.44 -21.95
C GLU A 697 4.00 1.08 -21.16
N ILE A 698 3.88 0.05 -20.33
CA ILE A 698 5.02 -0.50 -19.59
C ILE A 698 5.23 -1.97 -19.91
N MET A 699 6.48 -2.39 -20.00
CA MET A 699 6.83 -3.81 -20.10
C MET A 699 7.09 -4.35 -18.70
N VAL A 700 6.40 -5.45 -18.38
CA VAL A 700 6.54 -6.18 -17.13
C VAL A 700 7.17 -7.54 -17.38
N THR A 701 8.03 -7.97 -16.47
CA THR A 701 8.75 -9.24 -16.56
C THR A 701 8.55 -10.04 -15.28
N PRO A 702 8.15 -11.32 -15.35
CA PRO A 702 8.05 -12.15 -14.16
C PRO A 702 9.42 -12.41 -13.54
N PHE A 703 9.47 -12.50 -12.23
CA PHE A 703 10.69 -12.79 -11.49
C PHE A 703 10.44 -13.77 -10.34
N ASN A 704 11.51 -14.40 -9.88
CA ASN A 704 11.50 -15.20 -8.67
C ASN A 704 12.04 -14.34 -7.52
N PHE A 705 11.21 -14.09 -6.51
CA PHE A 705 11.56 -13.23 -5.39
C PHE A 705 12.74 -13.78 -4.58
N THR A 706 12.68 -15.04 -4.15
CA THR A 706 13.75 -15.70 -3.36
C THR A 706 15.13 -15.56 -4.00
N THR A 707 15.24 -15.85 -5.30
CA THR A 707 16.53 -15.86 -6.02
C THR A 707 16.90 -14.50 -6.62
N GLY A 708 15.94 -13.58 -6.74
CA GLY A 708 16.17 -12.29 -7.40
C GLY A 708 16.44 -12.40 -8.89
N LYS A 709 15.92 -13.44 -9.56
CA LYS A 709 16.17 -13.68 -10.99
C LYS A 709 14.91 -13.48 -11.83
N LEU A 710 15.06 -12.77 -12.95
CA LEU A 710 14.02 -12.66 -13.98
C LEU A 710 13.77 -14.03 -14.62
N ILE A 711 12.50 -14.40 -14.79
CA ILE A 711 12.09 -15.72 -15.30
C ILE A 711 11.86 -15.64 -16.80
N GLN A 712 12.78 -16.22 -17.60
CA GLN A 712 12.67 -16.27 -19.06
C GLN A 712 12.30 -14.91 -19.69
N PRO A 713 13.08 -13.84 -19.41
CA PRO A 713 12.73 -12.47 -19.77
C PRO A 713 12.58 -12.23 -21.28
N LEU A 714 13.20 -13.06 -22.13
CA LEU A 714 13.05 -12.91 -23.58
C LEU A 714 11.74 -13.50 -24.12
N GLN A 715 11.07 -14.36 -23.36
CA GLN A 715 9.87 -15.09 -23.78
C GLN A 715 8.62 -14.69 -22.98
N LYS A 716 8.79 -14.35 -21.70
CA LYS A 716 7.67 -14.11 -20.77
C LYS A 716 7.42 -12.65 -20.44
N SER A 717 8.23 -11.72 -20.94
CA SER A 717 7.96 -10.28 -20.77
C SER A 717 6.88 -9.82 -21.74
N TYR A 718 5.99 -8.95 -21.28
CA TYR A 718 4.88 -8.43 -22.08
C TYR A 718 4.53 -6.99 -21.72
N TRP A 719 3.92 -6.28 -22.66
CA TRP A 719 3.47 -4.90 -22.48
C TRP A 719 2.08 -4.87 -21.85
N ILE A 720 1.88 -3.98 -20.89
CA ILE A 720 0.58 -3.62 -20.31
C ILE A 720 0.30 -2.14 -20.51
N SER A 721 -0.98 -1.81 -20.65
CA SER A 721 -1.47 -0.48 -20.99
C SER A 721 -2.91 -0.28 -20.53
N ASN A 722 -3.35 0.97 -20.44
CA ASN A 722 -4.76 1.31 -20.22
C ASN A 722 -5.40 1.75 -21.53
N ASP A 723 -6.17 0.85 -22.13
CA ASP A 723 -6.78 1.01 -23.46
C ASP A 723 -8.16 1.68 -23.39
N ILE A 724 -8.60 2.12 -22.20
CA ILE A 724 -9.89 2.80 -22.04
C ILE A 724 -9.91 4.09 -22.86
N THR A 725 -10.82 4.17 -23.81
CA THR A 725 -10.96 5.33 -24.70
C THR A 725 -11.89 6.41 -24.13
N ASP A 726 -12.94 6.00 -23.41
CA ASP A 726 -13.87 6.91 -22.74
C ASP A 726 -13.20 7.51 -21.50
N ARG A 727 -12.80 8.78 -21.61
CA ARG A 727 -11.99 9.47 -20.62
C ARG A 727 -12.47 10.90 -20.46
N THR A 728 -12.23 11.45 -19.28
CA THR A 728 -12.61 12.84 -18.96
C THR A 728 -11.42 13.78 -19.10
N GLU A 729 -11.63 14.94 -19.72
CA GLU A 729 -10.59 15.97 -19.82
C GLU A 729 -10.36 16.62 -18.46
N LEU A 730 -9.11 16.66 -18.00
CA LEU A 730 -8.70 17.53 -16.90
C LEU A 730 -8.63 18.98 -17.41
N LYS A 731 -9.70 19.74 -17.17
CA LYS A 731 -9.79 21.13 -17.61
C LYS A 731 -9.10 22.06 -16.61
N LEU A 732 -8.04 22.70 -17.06
CA LEU A 732 -7.33 23.73 -16.29
C LEU A 732 -8.06 25.07 -16.40
N LYS A 733 -8.47 25.65 -15.27
CA LYS A 733 -9.20 26.92 -15.20
C LYS A 733 -8.22 28.09 -15.08
N ASN A 734 -8.27 29.02 -16.02
CA ASN A 734 -7.41 30.22 -16.10
C ASN A 734 -5.92 29.91 -15.84
N PRO A 735 -5.31 28.96 -16.59
CA PRO A 735 -3.98 28.44 -16.30
C PRO A 735 -2.88 29.47 -16.60
N ASP A 736 -2.23 30.01 -15.57
CA ASP A 736 -1.00 30.80 -15.73
C ASP A 736 0.23 29.90 -15.91
N ILE A 737 1.40 30.48 -16.16
CA ILE A 737 2.66 29.74 -16.10
C ILE A 737 2.89 29.18 -14.69
N PRO A 738 3.28 27.90 -14.55
CA PRO A 738 3.34 27.23 -13.26
C PRO A 738 4.38 27.83 -12.30
N LEU A 739 5.41 28.48 -12.84
CA LEU A 739 6.50 29.11 -12.08
C LEU A 739 6.05 30.33 -11.26
N ARG A 740 4.86 30.87 -11.52
CA ARG A 740 4.28 32.00 -10.76
C ARG A 740 3.49 31.54 -9.54
N SER A 741 3.30 30.23 -9.33
CA SER A 741 2.60 29.73 -8.16
C SER A 741 3.48 29.86 -6.91
N GLU A 742 2.94 30.42 -5.83
CA GLU A 742 3.61 30.50 -4.52
C GLU A 742 3.47 29.20 -3.70
N LEU A 743 2.47 28.39 -4.03
CA LEU A 743 2.16 27.15 -3.33
C LEU A 743 2.70 25.95 -4.11
N GLN A 744 3.18 24.92 -3.40
CA GLN A 744 3.57 23.66 -4.03
C GLN A 744 2.39 23.02 -4.76
N HIS A 745 2.62 22.55 -5.97
CA HIS A 745 1.67 21.81 -6.78
C HIS A 745 1.44 20.41 -6.17
N ILE A 746 0.19 19.98 -6.18
CA ILE A 746 -0.24 18.66 -5.69
C ILE A 746 -0.82 17.85 -6.83
N SER A 747 -0.78 16.52 -6.72
CA SER A 747 -1.46 15.65 -7.68
C SER A 747 -2.96 15.97 -7.71
N ASP A 748 -3.48 16.31 -8.90
CA ASP A 748 -4.88 16.67 -9.11
C ASP A 748 -5.54 15.88 -10.26
N SER A 749 -4.78 15.07 -10.98
CA SER A 749 -5.31 14.11 -11.96
C SER A 749 -5.91 12.88 -11.28
N GLY A 750 -7.09 12.47 -11.74
CA GLY A 750 -7.76 11.23 -11.35
C GLY A 750 -7.66 10.11 -12.39
N VAL A 751 -8.32 9.00 -12.11
CA VAL A 751 -8.36 7.81 -12.97
C VAL A 751 -9.09 8.12 -14.30
N ASN A 752 -8.59 7.56 -15.40
CA ASN A 752 -9.17 7.70 -16.74
C ASN A 752 -9.35 9.17 -17.17
N GLN A 753 -8.38 10.00 -16.81
CA GLN A 753 -8.31 11.38 -17.27
C GLN A 753 -7.28 11.55 -18.38
N TYR A 754 -7.44 12.61 -19.15
CA TYR A 754 -6.45 13.06 -20.11
C TYR A 754 -6.32 14.58 -20.03
N LEU A 755 -5.20 15.09 -20.51
CA LEU A 755 -4.90 16.52 -20.53
C LEU A 755 -4.49 16.94 -21.95
N ASN A 756 -4.99 18.08 -22.41
CA ASN A 756 -4.51 18.71 -23.64
C ASN A 756 -3.36 19.67 -23.32
N PHE A 757 -2.25 19.56 -24.05
CA PHE A 757 -1.33 20.69 -24.15
C PHE A 757 -2.07 21.88 -24.78
N ALA A 758 -1.97 23.05 -24.17
CA ALA A 758 -2.70 24.24 -24.60
C ALA A 758 -1.89 25.51 -24.33
N PRO A 759 -2.24 26.65 -24.95
CA PRO A 759 -1.70 27.93 -24.55
C PRO A 759 -2.08 28.26 -23.08
N SER A 760 -1.21 29.02 -22.43
CA SER A 760 -1.50 29.69 -21.16
C SER A 760 -2.67 30.66 -21.29
N ASP A 761 -3.17 31.12 -20.16
CA ASP A 761 -4.28 32.06 -20.11
C ASP A 761 -3.96 33.38 -20.82
N ARG A 762 -4.95 33.92 -21.54
CA ARG A 762 -4.80 35.16 -22.33
C ARG A 762 -4.60 36.36 -21.42
N GLU A 763 -5.38 36.46 -20.34
CA GLU A 763 -5.35 37.62 -19.44
C GLU A 763 -4.06 37.61 -18.62
N LYS A 764 -3.62 36.45 -18.16
CA LYS A 764 -2.41 36.34 -17.32
C LYS A 764 -1.10 36.36 -18.11
N ASP A 765 -1.06 35.76 -19.31
CA ASP A 765 0.19 35.50 -20.04
C ASP A 765 0.14 35.84 -21.53
N ALA A 766 -0.92 36.50 -22.00
CA ALA A 766 -1.17 36.73 -23.43
C ALA A 766 -1.12 35.43 -24.27
N ALA A 767 -1.40 34.29 -23.62
CA ALA A 767 -1.31 32.95 -24.19
C ALA A 767 0.05 32.62 -24.83
N GLN A 768 1.16 33.10 -24.28
CA GLN A 768 2.47 33.02 -24.93
C GLN A 768 3.30 31.79 -24.54
N SER A 769 2.87 31.01 -23.56
CA SER A 769 3.51 29.77 -23.11
C SER A 769 2.60 28.57 -23.35
N THR A 770 3.17 27.40 -23.57
CA THR A 770 2.41 26.14 -23.67
C THR A 770 2.41 25.43 -22.32
N ILE A 771 1.22 25.10 -21.81
CA ILE A 771 0.99 24.44 -20.53
C ILE A 771 0.38 23.04 -20.75
N PRO A 772 0.58 22.09 -19.81
CA PRO A 772 1.47 22.21 -18.64
C PRO A 772 2.95 22.24 -19.03
N PHE A 773 3.82 22.66 -18.11
CA PHE A 773 5.26 22.42 -18.25
C PHE A 773 5.57 20.96 -17.94
N LEU A 774 6.73 20.45 -18.34
CA LEU A 774 7.15 19.09 -18.01
C LEU A 774 8.07 19.13 -16.78
N ASP A 775 7.78 18.30 -15.78
CA ASP A 775 8.70 18.03 -14.68
C ASP A 775 9.76 17.03 -15.15
N ILE A 776 11.03 17.44 -15.09
CA ILE A 776 12.18 16.65 -15.55
C ILE A 776 13.06 16.18 -14.39
N GLN A 777 12.62 16.38 -13.14
CA GLN A 777 13.33 15.89 -11.97
C GLN A 777 13.44 14.36 -12.01
N PRO A 778 14.58 13.79 -11.56
CA PRO A 778 14.72 12.36 -11.45
C PRO A 778 13.79 11.79 -10.39
N VAL A 779 12.98 10.81 -10.78
CA VAL A 779 12.18 9.99 -9.87
C VAL A 779 12.95 8.71 -9.62
N GLU A 780 13.78 8.71 -8.58
CA GLU A 780 14.63 7.59 -8.17
C GLU A 780 14.50 7.38 -6.65
N PRO A 781 13.92 6.25 -6.20
CA PRO A 781 13.84 5.95 -4.78
C PRO A 781 15.24 5.74 -4.17
N ASN A 782 15.38 6.12 -2.91
CA ASN A 782 16.60 5.93 -2.11
C ASN A 782 16.23 5.34 -0.73
N PRO A 783 16.57 4.06 -0.48
CA PRO A 783 17.43 3.22 -1.30
C PRO A 783 16.73 2.75 -2.60
N PRO A 784 17.48 2.36 -3.64
CA PRO A 784 16.90 1.77 -4.84
C PRO A 784 16.12 0.50 -4.51
N VAL A 785 14.91 0.38 -5.04
CA VAL A 785 14.04 -0.79 -4.85
C VAL A 785 13.46 -1.27 -6.17
N PRO A 786 13.02 -2.53 -6.26
CA PRO A 786 12.30 -3.02 -7.41
C PRO A 786 11.02 -2.20 -7.63
N ILE A 787 10.74 -1.91 -8.90
CA ILE A 787 9.57 -1.13 -9.33
C ILE A 787 8.55 -2.08 -9.95
N ALA A 788 7.29 -1.96 -9.53
CA ALA A 788 6.16 -2.72 -10.08
C ALA A 788 5.41 -1.94 -11.17
N GLY A 789 5.59 -0.63 -11.28
CA GLY A 789 4.83 0.17 -12.23
C GLY A 789 5.33 1.58 -12.42
N ALA A 790 4.73 2.28 -13.37
CA ALA A 790 4.99 3.68 -13.64
C ALA A 790 3.69 4.39 -14.03
N GLY A 791 3.67 5.71 -13.83
CA GLY A 791 2.52 6.53 -14.20
C GLY A 791 2.90 7.90 -14.73
N ILE A 792 1.96 8.51 -15.44
CA ILE A 792 2.00 9.91 -15.88
C ILE A 792 0.82 10.63 -15.24
N PHE A 793 1.10 11.74 -14.57
CA PHE A 793 0.09 12.48 -13.84
C PHE A 793 0.31 13.99 -13.99
N HIS A 794 -0.72 14.76 -13.68
CA HIS A 794 -0.61 16.21 -13.57
C HIS A 794 -0.55 16.61 -12.10
N LYS A 795 0.34 17.57 -11.79
CA LYS A 795 0.34 18.26 -10.52
C LYS A 795 0.06 19.75 -10.73
N GLY A 796 -0.93 20.26 -10.01
CA GLY A 796 -1.56 21.54 -10.28
C GLY A 796 -1.98 22.31 -9.03
N ARG A 797 -2.40 23.56 -9.26
CA ARG A 797 -3.13 24.43 -8.33
C ARG A 797 -4.13 25.26 -9.14
N SER A 798 -5.19 25.73 -8.50
CA SER A 798 -6.16 26.62 -9.14
C SER A 798 -5.47 27.85 -9.72
N GLY A 799 -5.71 28.14 -11.00
CA GLY A 799 -5.11 29.26 -11.71
C GLY A 799 -3.66 29.06 -12.17
N SER A 800 -3.06 27.89 -11.95
CA SER A 800 -1.75 27.48 -12.48
C SER A 800 -1.92 26.47 -13.60
N GLY A 801 -1.07 26.53 -14.61
CA GLY A 801 -0.97 25.55 -15.69
C GLY A 801 -0.29 24.24 -15.29
N GLY A 802 0.30 24.19 -14.09
CA GLY A 802 0.86 22.98 -13.49
C GLY A 802 1.99 22.31 -14.28
N PHE A 803 2.32 21.09 -13.85
CA PHE A 803 3.35 20.24 -14.45
C PHE A 803 2.79 18.87 -14.82
N LEU A 804 3.17 18.37 -15.99
CA LEU A 804 3.10 16.97 -16.33
C LEU A 804 4.33 16.26 -15.75
N ALA A 805 4.11 15.25 -14.91
CA ALA A 805 5.17 14.56 -14.18
C ALA A 805 5.07 13.04 -14.33
N LEU A 806 6.19 12.37 -14.12
CA LEU A 806 6.26 10.91 -14.02
C LEU A 806 6.23 10.49 -12.55
N LYS A 807 5.74 9.28 -12.30
CA LYS A 807 5.84 8.62 -11.00
C LYS A 807 6.15 7.14 -11.14
N LEU A 808 6.71 6.56 -10.08
CA LEU A 808 6.99 5.14 -9.97
C LEU A 808 6.05 4.50 -8.95
N ILE A 809 5.75 3.23 -9.15
CA ILE A 809 5.01 2.40 -8.19
C ILE A 809 5.98 1.35 -7.66
N THR A 810 6.38 1.47 -6.40
CA THR A 810 7.33 0.54 -5.77
C THR A 810 6.73 -0.85 -5.60
N TYR A 811 7.57 -1.89 -5.61
CA TYR A 811 7.13 -3.27 -5.41
C TYR A 811 6.47 -3.47 -4.03
N ASN A 812 5.46 -4.34 -3.97
CA ASN A 812 4.75 -4.66 -2.74
C ASN A 812 5.44 -5.80 -1.99
N PHE A 813 6.13 -5.49 -0.90
CA PHE A 813 6.78 -6.52 -0.07
C PHE A 813 5.82 -7.22 0.91
N ALA A 814 4.60 -6.70 1.12
CA ALA A 814 3.68 -7.23 2.13
C ALA A 814 3.35 -8.74 2.02
N PRO A 815 3.22 -9.34 0.82
CA PRO A 815 3.02 -10.78 0.68
C PRO A 815 4.19 -11.61 1.25
N HIS A 816 5.41 -11.09 1.19
CA HIS A 816 6.63 -11.78 1.63
C HIS A 816 6.92 -11.62 3.13
N LEU A 817 6.11 -10.83 3.87
CA LEU A 817 6.25 -10.66 5.31
C LEU A 817 5.50 -11.78 6.04
N HIS A 818 6.14 -12.88 6.38
CA HIS A 818 5.48 -13.96 7.14
C HIS A 818 6.49 -14.81 7.90
N THR A 819 6.02 -15.44 8.98
CA THR A 819 6.79 -16.44 9.73
C THR A 819 5.96 -17.71 9.89
N ASP A 820 6.64 -18.82 10.15
CA ASP A 820 6.02 -20.10 10.50
C ASP A 820 5.63 -20.20 11.99
N LEU A 821 5.74 -19.09 12.74
CA LEU A 821 5.39 -19.06 14.16
C LEU A 821 3.86 -19.06 14.32
N PRO A 822 3.32 -19.77 15.34
CA PRO A 822 1.88 -19.78 15.58
C PRO A 822 1.39 -18.34 15.83
N PRO A 823 0.28 -17.92 15.20
CA PRO A 823 -0.23 -16.57 15.36
C PRO A 823 -0.73 -16.35 16.79
N SER A 824 -0.40 -15.21 17.39
CA SER A 824 -1.04 -14.77 18.64
C SER A 824 -2.55 -14.62 18.45
N PRO A 825 -3.36 -14.93 19.48
CA PRO A 825 -4.74 -14.47 19.50
C PRO A 825 -4.79 -12.94 19.33
N PRO A 826 -5.82 -12.38 18.68
CA PRO A 826 -5.91 -10.93 18.49
C PRO A 826 -5.97 -10.21 19.85
N VAL A 827 -5.24 -9.11 19.97
CA VAL A 827 -5.39 -8.18 21.08
C VAL A 827 -6.79 -7.53 20.98
N ILE A 828 -7.71 -7.96 21.83
CA ILE A 828 -8.99 -7.27 22.06
C ILE A 828 -8.66 -6.11 23.01
N GLU A 829 -8.82 -4.86 22.56
CA GLU A 829 -8.65 -3.67 23.41
C GLU A 829 -9.53 -3.81 24.67
N LYS A 830 -8.94 -4.09 25.83
CA LYS A 830 -9.63 -3.98 27.13
C LYS A 830 -9.83 -2.49 27.42
N TYR A 831 -11.00 -1.97 27.05
CA TYR A 831 -11.42 -0.63 27.47
C TYR A 831 -11.69 -0.60 28.98
N ASN A 832 -10.91 0.23 29.69
CA ASN A 832 -11.19 0.95 30.93
C ASN A 832 -11.84 0.22 32.13
N GLU A 833 -11.00 -0.29 33.03
CA GLU A 833 -11.26 -0.22 34.48
C GLU A 833 -10.29 0.78 35.13
N ILE A 834 -10.58 2.07 34.97
CA ILE A 834 -10.12 3.10 35.90
C ILE A 834 -11.38 3.80 36.41
N THR A 835 -11.91 3.29 37.51
CA THR A 835 -12.56 4.08 38.57
C THR A 835 -12.69 3.22 39.82
N ALA A 836 -12.45 3.84 40.98
CA ALA A 836 -12.64 3.35 42.35
C ALA A 836 -11.41 2.73 43.07
N VAL A 837 -10.37 3.55 43.27
CA VAL A 837 -9.76 3.63 44.61
C VAL A 837 -10.18 4.98 45.20
N LEU A 838 -11.09 4.93 46.18
CA LEU A 838 -11.26 6.01 47.16
C LEU A 838 -10.83 5.44 48.52
N ASN A 839 -9.67 5.90 48.97
CA ASN A 839 -9.52 6.61 50.25
C ASN A 839 -8.31 7.53 50.15
#